data_AF-N8Y947-F1
#
_entry.id   AF-N8Y947-F1
#
_cell.length_a   1.000
_cell.length_b   1.000
_cell.length_c   1.000
_cell.angle_alpha   90.00
_cell.angle_beta   90.00
_cell.angle_gamma   90.00
#
_symmetry.space_group_name_H-M   'P 1'
#
loop_
_entity.id
_entity.type
_entity.pdbx_description
1 polymer ?
#
loop_
_entity_poly.entity_id
_entity_poly.type
_entity_poly.pdbx_seq_one_letter_code
_entity_poly.pdbx_strand_id
1 'polypeptide(L)'
;MNLSIKISNEDFFKLLKHKISLLYSTRYSGGLSEKVIFKETIDALRRINHFAHDVSDGIWDADLLTSRFRHQEDQLQLAEFCDSFNGIRLQKELFPTPEMFNHLFFKSVYEKYVQLDKNAEHEIRRKYGIWDYLPLLEKQQEEYAQVAFIYDTHLQISPWVIKNIPYERIAQLISEVRNQIDIGMDEHRRHEKNALDKFNSYAEAFDLLLRTHSSTYVFTIDIKIQGFLTSRSDLMTQVGHVQDSPIHDIKLILARFPDLLNGLTKIETHGAKEDLNLHCILILKPSKNFSEKKSIDVLQQQIQNFLGNSYYVSIRNWNEVIRRNYSKIAVGLIKKSQPKNAEAFKYWVLSFFFILDLHIQPCLSSQLKYLAINETLDSYLNNLQAQSESQSLKNENIIESFLTEVEKANKGLSKNFQPFLSEKERKSVWNMRNLPKTSQDYIEAVMHYYREIEQAPEKLQSMMNIEIFIETLLSIELQAFELSVSDDQEVLTRQILNKAITRLGRQFILLGENEVDGLLHPRYAFLIQPFFEKSRDALQQLTGSAVPRHAIEEVNQLILVLRRLYTSSLKGIGNQSIQKISNHSYKKYIRRLDDIKELLKHLFLQDCLVLRVTVELIPETKHISHPDLVILWTAFLHHAQRSKPLSRKKGFFGLWRVDEDQHFYADVFIIFDESAVVDRDSIIQQLNDKWVKFINNKAKSKLKLDEKTMFKHCRIQGKPLMIAEGEYASDHLFIESTNKARKSDFLQKIIPAFLSHSLFGEAYHETYKQTGSGLLIKSSIAVASRKNAPTPKLMKKIVPKAPVDRSEIDDDQ
;
A
#
# COMPACT_ATOMS: atom_id res chain seq x y z
N MET A 1 35.43 7.73 -33.85
CA MET A 1 35.67 6.64 -32.88
C MET A 1 34.56 6.72 -31.86
N ASN A 2 33.58 5.80 -31.93
CA ASN A 2 32.40 5.83 -31.06
C ASN A 2 32.66 4.92 -29.86
N LEU A 3 32.86 5.51 -28.68
CA LEU A 3 32.66 4.80 -27.41
C LEU A 3 31.15 4.62 -27.21
N SER A 4 30.73 3.40 -26.92
CA SER A 4 29.31 3.07 -26.75
C SER A 4 28.74 3.77 -25.52
N ILE A 5 27.82 4.73 -25.75
CA ILE A 5 27.02 5.34 -24.68
C ILE A 5 25.87 4.40 -24.31
N LYS A 6 26.21 3.14 -23.96
CA LYS A 6 25.29 2.14 -23.43
C LYS A 6 25.09 2.39 -21.95
N ILE A 7 23.85 2.39 -21.47
CA ILE A 7 23.55 2.40 -20.04
C ILE A 7 24.19 1.19 -19.34
N SER A 8 24.77 1.40 -18.15
CA SER A 8 25.31 0.30 -17.34
C SER A 8 24.18 -0.63 -16.88
N ASN A 9 24.49 -1.92 -16.65
CA ASN A 9 23.47 -2.86 -16.15
C ASN A 9 22.93 -2.42 -14.77
N GLU A 10 23.77 -1.83 -13.92
CA GLU A 10 23.35 -1.29 -12.62
C GLU A 10 22.34 -0.14 -12.77
N ASP A 11 22.66 0.87 -13.59
CA ASP A 11 21.77 2.01 -13.86
C ASP A 11 20.48 1.59 -14.56
N PHE A 12 20.57 0.62 -15.49
CA PHE A 12 19.41 0.05 -16.16
C PHE A 12 18.44 -0.59 -15.16
N PHE A 13 18.90 -1.53 -14.33
CA PHE A 13 18.05 -2.18 -13.33
C PHE A 13 17.52 -1.19 -12.29
N LYS A 14 18.30 -0.16 -11.93
CA LYS A 14 17.89 0.93 -11.02
C LYS A 14 16.79 1.82 -11.62
N LEU A 15 16.81 2.08 -12.93
CA LEU A 15 15.75 2.84 -13.64
C LEU A 15 14.50 1.97 -13.82
N LEU A 16 14.67 0.71 -14.24
CA LEU A 16 13.58 -0.25 -14.40
C LEU A 16 12.81 -0.49 -13.09
N LYS A 17 13.51 -0.62 -11.96
CA LYS A 17 12.91 -0.74 -10.61
C LYS A 17 12.10 0.50 -10.18
N HIS A 18 12.29 1.64 -10.85
CA HIS A 18 11.54 2.88 -10.60
C HIS A 18 10.31 3.04 -11.54
N LYS A 19 10.29 2.32 -12.68
CA LYS A 19 9.07 2.16 -13.50
C LYS A 19 8.02 1.30 -12.78
N ILE A 20 8.45 0.27 -12.05
CA ILE A 20 7.56 -0.63 -11.30
C ILE A 20 7.28 -0.07 -9.90
N SER A 21 5.99 0.05 -9.53
CA SER A 21 5.54 0.61 -8.25
C SER A 21 5.45 -0.43 -7.12
N LEU A 22 5.01 -1.65 -7.45
CA LEU A 22 4.59 -2.68 -6.51
C LEU A 22 5.73 -3.44 -5.83
N LEU A 23 5.45 -3.96 -4.63
CA LEU A 23 6.30 -4.88 -3.87
C LEU A 23 5.56 -6.22 -3.71
N TYR A 24 6.26 -7.34 -3.79
CA TYR A 24 5.65 -8.66 -3.64
C TYR A 24 5.04 -8.85 -2.24
N SER A 25 5.65 -8.25 -1.21
CA SER A 25 5.20 -8.34 0.18
C SER A 25 3.81 -7.74 0.46
N THR A 26 3.20 -7.00 -0.47
CA THR A 26 1.86 -6.40 -0.27
C THR A 26 0.71 -7.34 -0.67
N ARG A 27 0.98 -8.58 -1.10
CA ARG A 27 -0.01 -9.50 -1.71
C ARG A 27 -0.90 -10.29 -0.72
N TYR A 28 -0.81 -10.04 0.59
CA TYR A 28 -1.45 -10.89 1.62
C TYR A 28 -2.97 -10.71 1.81
N SER A 29 -3.71 -10.18 0.84
CA SER A 29 -5.16 -10.03 0.91
C SER A 29 -5.88 -10.27 -0.43
N GLY A 30 -6.22 -11.52 -0.71
CA GLY A 30 -7.11 -11.90 -1.81
C GLY A 30 -6.47 -12.87 -2.81
N GLY A 31 -6.86 -14.13 -2.79
CA GLY A 31 -6.38 -15.13 -3.73
C GLY A 31 -7.02 -14.96 -5.11
N LEU A 32 -6.23 -14.56 -6.10
CA LEU A 32 -6.39 -14.85 -7.54
C LEU A 32 -5.07 -14.48 -8.25
N SER A 33 -4.73 -15.17 -9.33
CA SER A 33 -3.41 -15.06 -9.99
C SER A 33 -3.19 -13.73 -10.74
N GLU A 34 -2.66 -12.74 -10.03
CA GLU A 34 -2.31 -11.43 -10.61
C GLU A 34 -1.07 -11.50 -11.51
N LYS A 35 -1.20 -11.05 -12.76
CA LYS A 35 -0.14 -10.98 -13.78
C LYS A 35 0.63 -9.65 -13.73
N VAL A 36 1.25 -9.32 -12.60
CA VAL A 36 1.94 -8.02 -12.41
C VAL A 36 3.41 -8.24 -12.02
N ILE A 37 4.30 -7.32 -12.41
CA ILE A 37 5.72 -7.36 -12.04
C ILE A 37 5.92 -6.63 -10.70
N PHE A 38 6.78 -7.18 -9.84
CA PHE A 38 7.16 -6.58 -8.56
C PHE A 38 8.59 -6.02 -8.61
N LYS A 39 8.94 -5.11 -7.72
CA LYS A 39 10.33 -4.60 -7.58
C LYS A 39 11.33 -5.72 -7.28
N GLU A 40 10.90 -6.73 -6.53
CA GLU A 40 11.66 -7.93 -6.20
C GLU A 40 11.90 -8.80 -7.43
N THR A 41 10.97 -8.81 -8.40
CA THR A 41 11.16 -9.47 -9.70
C THR A 41 12.35 -8.86 -10.45
N ILE A 42 12.55 -7.54 -10.36
CA ILE A 42 13.72 -6.84 -10.96
C ILE A 42 15.02 -7.14 -10.20
N ASP A 43 14.98 -7.26 -8.87
CA ASP A 43 16.14 -7.73 -8.11
C ASP A 43 16.51 -9.17 -8.47
N ALA A 44 15.53 -10.05 -8.66
CA ALA A 44 15.75 -11.44 -9.07
C ALA A 44 16.36 -11.54 -10.47
N LEU A 45 15.83 -10.80 -11.46
CA LEU A 45 16.43 -10.70 -12.80
C LEU A 45 17.90 -10.25 -12.74
N ARG A 46 18.20 -9.21 -11.95
CA ARG A 46 19.56 -8.69 -11.77
C ARG A 46 20.50 -9.74 -11.18
N ARG A 47 20.05 -10.50 -10.17
CA ARG A 47 20.85 -11.56 -9.55
C ARG A 47 21.06 -12.74 -10.50
N ILE A 48 20.04 -13.15 -11.26
CA ILE A 48 20.15 -14.21 -12.27
C ILE A 48 21.08 -13.80 -13.41
N ASN A 49 21.06 -12.53 -13.84
CA ASN A 49 22.02 -12.00 -14.81
C ASN A 49 23.47 -12.10 -14.28
N HIS A 50 23.70 -11.78 -13.00
CA HIS A 50 25.01 -11.88 -12.39
C HIS A 50 25.49 -13.34 -12.33
N PHE A 51 24.65 -14.24 -11.79
CA PHE A 51 24.91 -15.68 -11.75
C PHE A 51 25.24 -16.27 -13.13
N ALA A 52 24.56 -15.83 -14.19
CA ALA A 52 24.83 -16.29 -15.54
C ALA A 52 26.21 -15.85 -16.07
N HIS A 53 26.63 -14.61 -15.77
CA HIS A 53 27.99 -14.18 -16.07
C HIS A 53 29.02 -14.98 -15.26
N ASP A 54 28.81 -15.16 -13.96
CA ASP A 54 29.72 -15.94 -13.10
C ASP A 54 29.90 -17.41 -13.57
N VAL A 55 28.84 -18.03 -14.12
CA VAL A 55 28.91 -19.39 -14.69
C VAL A 55 29.68 -19.42 -16.01
N SER A 56 29.51 -18.42 -16.87
CA SER A 56 30.19 -18.32 -18.18
C SER A 56 31.67 -17.89 -18.03
N ASP A 57 31.96 -17.02 -17.06
CA ASP A 57 33.32 -16.60 -16.68
C ASP A 57 34.07 -17.67 -15.86
N GLY A 58 33.44 -18.83 -15.58
CA GLY A 58 34.05 -19.97 -14.89
C GLY A 58 34.26 -19.76 -13.38
N ILE A 59 33.66 -18.74 -12.78
CA ILE A 59 33.71 -18.47 -11.33
C ILE A 59 32.98 -19.59 -10.58
N TRP A 60 31.80 -19.98 -11.07
CA TRP A 60 31.04 -21.13 -10.60
C TRP A 60 31.28 -22.34 -11.51
N ASP A 61 31.86 -23.39 -10.93
CA ASP A 61 32.14 -24.65 -11.62
C ASP A 61 31.70 -25.85 -10.77
N ALA A 62 30.90 -26.73 -11.37
CA ALA A 62 30.23 -27.85 -10.68
C ALA A 62 31.21 -28.86 -10.06
N ASP A 63 32.34 -29.14 -10.73
CA ASP A 63 33.35 -30.08 -10.26
C ASP A 63 34.20 -29.47 -9.14
N LEU A 64 34.40 -28.15 -9.20
CA LEU A 64 35.12 -27.40 -8.15
C LEU A 64 34.26 -27.10 -6.92
N LEU A 65 32.93 -26.99 -7.01
CA LEU A 65 32.07 -26.74 -5.85
C LEU A 65 32.22 -27.82 -4.76
N THR A 66 32.20 -29.08 -5.19
CA THR A 66 32.26 -30.24 -4.27
C THR A 66 33.68 -30.47 -3.70
N SER A 67 34.68 -29.70 -4.13
CA SER A 67 36.08 -29.78 -3.69
C SER A 67 36.58 -28.52 -2.97
N ARG A 68 36.28 -27.31 -3.47
CA ARG A 68 36.55 -26.01 -2.81
C ARG A 68 36.05 -25.97 -1.37
N PHE A 69 34.85 -26.49 -1.14
CA PHE A 69 34.13 -26.33 0.13
C PHE A 69 34.30 -27.49 1.13
N ARG A 70 35.32 -28.35 0.95
CA ARG A 70 35.62 -29.46 1.87
C ARG A 70 36.37 -29.06 3.15
N HIS A 71 37.02 -27.89 3.16
CA HIS A 71 37.86 -27.44 4.28
C HIS A 71 37.14 -26.39 5.12
N GLN A 72 37.16 -26.55 6.45
CA GLN A 72 36.41 -25.71 7.40
C GLN A 72 36.95 -24.28 7.58
N GLU A 73 38.09 -23.94 6.98
CA GLU A 73 38.82 -22.69 7.26
C GLU A 73 38.22 -21.46 6.55
N ASP A 74 37.45 -21.65 5.47
CA ASP A 74 36.85 -20.57 4.66
C ASP A 74 35.37 -20.29 5.01
N GLN A 75 35.04 -20.19 6.31
CA GLN A 75 33.66 -19.93 6.77
C GLN A 75 33.03 -18.67 6.17
N LEU A 76 33.82 -17.63 5.86
CA LEU A 76 33.34 -16.39 5.24
C LEU A 76 32.90 -16.64 3.79
N GLN A 77 33.76 -17.27 2.96
CA GLN A 77 33.45 -17.58 1.56
C GLN A 77 32.26 -18.55 1.45
N LEU A 78 32.16 -19.48 2.40
CA LEU A 78 31.01 -20.39 2.52
C LEU A 78 29.70 -19.67 2.86
N ALA A 79 29.74 -18.64 3.71
CA ALA A 79 28.57 -17.82 4.01
C ALA A 79 28.16 -16.97 2.79
N GLU A 80 29.12 -16.33 2.13
CA GLU A 80 28.91 -15.57 0.88
C GLU A 80 28.35 -16.44 -0.26
N PHE A 81 28.80 -17.71 -0.36
CA PHE A 81 28.23 -18.71 -1.26
C PHE A 81 26.77 -19.00 -0.90
N CYS A 82 26.45 -19.27 0.37
CA CYS A 82 25.08 -19.50 0.81
C CYS A 82 24.16 -18.29 0.52
N ASP A 83 24.60 -17.07 0.81
CA ASP A 83 23.84 -15.85 0.59
C ASP A 83 23.62 -15.54 -0.90
N SER A 84 24.64 -15.79 -1.74
CA SER A 84 24.53 -15.71 -3.20
C SER A 84 23.45 -16.65 -3.74
N PHE A 85 23.48 -17.93 -3.33
CA PHE A 85 22.51 -18.92 -3.80
C PHE A 85 21.11 -18.71 -3.22
N ASN A 86 20.96 -18.33 -1.95
CA ASN A 86 19.67 -17.88 -1.41
C ASN A 86 19.10 -16.69 -2.19
N GLY A 87 19.97 -15.79 -2.64
CA GLY A 87 19.59 -14.61 -3.43
C GLY A 87 18.98 -14.94 -4.80
N ILE A 88 19.35 -16.05 -5.42
CA ILE A 88 18.78 -16.49 -6.72
C ILE A 88 17.64 -17.50 -6.59
N ARG A 89 17.27 -17.92 -5.37
CA ARG A 89 16.04 -18.70 -5.14
C ARG A 89 14.82 -17.80 -5.34
N LEU A 90 13.76 -18.35 -5.93
CA LEU A 90 12.57 -17.61 -6.32
C LEU A 90 11.39 -17.98 -5.44
N GLN A 91 10.68 -16.96 -4.98
CA GLN A 91 9.36 -17.15 -4.41
C GLN A 91 8.38 -17.57 -5.53
N LYS A 92 7.58 -18.58 -5.25
CA LYS A 92 6.46 -18.99 -6.10
C LYS A 92 5.57 -17.75 -6.35
N GLU A 93 5.11 -17.60 -7.59
CA GLU A 93 4.35 -16.44 -8.07
C GLU A 93 5.12 -15.10 -8.17
N LEU A 94 6.42 -15.01 -7.84
CA LEU A 94 7.25 -13.80 -8.07
C LEU A 94 7.36 -13.43 -9.57
N PHE A 95 7.20 -14.44 -10.43
CA PHE A 95 7.13 -14.34 -11.89
C PHE A 95 5.78 -14.94 -12.36
N PRO A 96 4.67 -14.20 -12.27
CA PRO A 96 3.34 -14.73 -12.60
C PRO A 96 3.07 -14.83 -14.11
N THR A 97 3.97 -14.32 -14.94
CA THR A 97 3.95 -14.45 -16.41
C THR A 97 5.40 -14.50 -16.90
N PRO A 98 6.11 -15.63 -16.74
CA PRO A 98 7.53 -15.77 -17.09
C PRO A 98 7.82 -15.45 -18.56
N GLU A 99 6.84 -15.62 -19.44
CA GLU A 99 6.91 -15.39 -20.88
C GLU A 99 7.13 -13.91 -21.25
N MET A 100 6.86 -12.99 -20.32
CA MET A 100 7.08 -11.56 -20.49
C MET A 100 8.57 -11.18 -20.39
N PHE A 101 9.40 -12.06 -19.84
CA PHE A 101 10.81 -11.80 -19.55
C PHE A 101 11.72 -12.39 -20.63
N ASN A 102 11.94 -11.61 -21.69
CA ASN A 102 12.87 -11.95 -22.78
C ASN A 102 14.35 -11.96 -22.38
N HIS A 103 14.65 -11.67 -21.11
CA HIS A 103 15.98 -11.81 -20.53
C HIS A 103 16.48 -13.26 -20.70
N LEU A 104 17.33 -13.49 -21.70
CA LEU A 104 17.71 -14.86 -22.14
C LEU A 104 18.23 -15.74 -20.98
N PHE A 105 19.10 -15.21 -20.13
CA PHE A 105 19.59 -15.94 -18.95
C PHE A 105 18.49 -16.26 -17.91
N PHE A 106 17.50 -15.38 -17.72
CA PHE A 106 16.36 -15.68 -16.86
C PHE A 106 15.59 -16.88 -17.40
N LYS A 107 15.28 -16.90 -18.70
CA LYS A 107 14.55 -18.02 -19.31
C LYS A 107 15.31 -19.34 -19.13
N SER A 108 16.59 -19.39 -19.50
CA SER A 108 17.42 -20.59 -19.37
C SER A 108 17.53 -21.10 -17.93
N VAL A 109 17.67 -20.20 -16.94
CA VAL A 109 17.75 -20.58 -15.52
C VAL A 109 16.38 -20.98 -14.96
N TYR A 110 15.31 -20.25 -15.29
CA TYR A 110 13.96 -20.50 -14.79
C TYR A 110 13.37 -21.82 -15.31
N GLU A 111 13.54 -22.13 -16.60
CA GLU A 111 13.12 -23.42 -17.17
C GLU A 111 13.82 -24.60 -16.48
N LYS A 112 15.11 -24.43 -16.13
CA LYS A 112 15.88 -25.43 -15.38
C LYS A 112 15.49 -25.53 -13.91
N TYR A 113 15.15 -24.42 -13.25
CA TYR A 113 14.57 -24.46 -11.90
C TYR A 113 13.28 -25.28 -11.89
N VAL A 114 12.36 -25.00 -12.81
CA VAL A 114 11.08 -25.74 -12.94
C VAL A 114 11.32 -27.23 -13.23
N GLN A 115 12.33 -27.58 -14.02
CA GLN A 115 12.67 -28.99 -14.29
C GLN A 115 13.25 -29.69 -13.05
N LEU A 116 14.27 -29.10 -12.41
CA LEU A 116 14.96 -29.70 -11.26
C LEU A 116 14.04 -29.83 -10.04
N ASP A 117 13.17 -28.84 -9.81
CA ASP A 117 12.23 -28.88 -8.69
C ASP A 117 11.08 -29.85 -8.91
N LYS A 118 10.59 -30.02 -10.15
CA LYS A 118 9.70 -31.14 -10.47
C LYS A 118 10.35 -32.47 -10.15
N ASN A 119 11.61 -32.69 -10.54
CA ASN A 119 12.31 -33.94 -10.22
C ASN A 119 12.39 -34.20 -8.71
N ALA A 120 12.77 -33.18 -7.93
CA ALA A 120 12.81 -33.29 -6.47
C ALA A 120 11.43 -33.55 -5.83
N GLU A 121 10.36 -32.96 -6.36
CA GLU A 121 8.99 -33.27 -5.92
C GLU A 121 8.65 -34.75 -6.18
N HIS A 122 8.97 -35.28 -7.36
CA HIS A 122 8.75 -36.70 -7.69
C HIS A 122 9.59 -37.65 -6.83
N GLU A 123 10.83 -37.27 -6.47
CA GLU A 123 11.68 -38.04 -5.56
C GLU A 123 11.10 -38.11 -4.15
N ILE A 124 10.64 -36.98 -3.60
CA ILE A 124 9.97 -36.93 -2.30
C ILE A 124 8.65 -37.72 -2.34
N ARG A 125 7.84 -37.57 -3.40
CA ARG A 125 6.62 -38.36 -3.58
C ARG A 125 6.90 -39.86 -3.60
N ARG A 126 7.92 -40.30 -4.36
CA ARG A 126 8.35 -41.70 -4.44
C ARG A 126 8.85 -42.23 -3.08
N LYS A 127 9.67 -41.44 -2.37
CA LYS A 127 10.20 -41.76 -1.03
C LYS A 127 9.08 -42.02 -0.01
N TYR A 128 7.96 -41.31 -0.13
CA TYR A 128 6.82 -41.40 0.79
C TYR A 128 5.59 -42.16 0.24
N GLY A 129 5.66 -42.72 -0.97
CA GLY A 129 4.53 -43.45 -1.59
C GLY A 129 3.31 -42.57 -1.90
N ILE A 130 3.52 -41.28 -2.18
CA ILE A 130 2.45 -40.30 -2.41
C ILE A 130 2.07 -40.27 -3.89
N TRP A 131 0.78 -40.40 -4.20
CA TRP A 131 0.26 -40.24 -5.56
C TRP A 131 0.33 -38.79 -6.05
N ASP A 132 0.62 -38.59 -7.34
CA ASP A 132 0.92 -37.27 -7.93
C ASP A 132 -0.19 -36.22 -7.75
N TYR A 133 -1.45 -36.65 -7.64
CA TYR A 133 -2.61 -35.77 -7.47
C TYR A 133 -2.88 -35.34 -6.01
N LEU A 134 -2.17 -35.93 -5.03
CA LEU A 134 -2.33 -35.56 -3.61
C LEU A 134 -1.37 -34.41 -3.25
N PRO A 135 -1.78 -33.45 -2.40
CA PRO A 135 -0.87 -32.45 -1.86
C PRO A 135 0.16 -33.10 -0.92
N LEU A 136 1.38 -32.57 -0.91
CA LEU A 136 2.39 -32.91 0.09
C LEU A 136 1.92 -32.46 1.48
N LEU A 137 2.18 -33.27 2.52
CA LEU A 137 1.96 -32.88 3.92
C LEU A 137 3.06 -31.93 4.38
N GLU A 138 2.81 -31.15 5.44
CA GLU A 138 3.71 -30.13 6.01
C GLU A 138 5.19 -30.57 6.07
N LYS A 139 5.51 -31.71 6.69
CA LYS A 139 6.88 -32.26 6.77
C LYS A 139 7.54 -32.54 5.41
N GLN A 140 6.76 -32.90 4.40
CA GLN A 140 7.25 -33.15 3.04
C GLN A 140 7.39 -31.85 2.25
N GLN A 141 6.55 -30.85 2.54
CA GLN A 141 6.71 -29.48 2.04
C GLN A 141 7.97 -28.82 2.61
N GLU A 142 8.28 -29.04 3.90
CA GLU A 142 9.54 -28.62 4.52
C GLU A 142 10.76 -29.29 3.85
N GLU A 143 10.72 -30.61 3.63
CA GLU A 143 11.80 -31.33 2.95
C GLU A 143 12.00 -30.83 1.51
N TYR A 144 10.91 -30.63 0.77
CA TYR A 144 10.95 -30.03 -0.57
C TYR A 144 11.55 -28.61 -0.53
N ALA A 145 11.09 -27.77 0.39
CA ALA A 145 11.57 -26.39 0.51
C ALA A 145 13.02 -26.26 1.01
N GLN A 146 13.60 -27.30 1.62
CA GLN A 146 15.03 -27.37 1.91
C GLN A 146 15.89 -27.57 0.65
N VAL A 147 15.33 -28.11 -0.44
CA VAL A 147 16.08 -28.35 -1.69
C VAL A 147 15.63 -27.49 -2.87
N ALA A 148 14.42 -26.92 -2.83
CA ALA A 148 13.81 -26.23 -3.97
C ALA A 148 14.43 -24.86 -4.32
N PHE A 149 14.57 -24.60 -5.62
CA PHE A 149 14.92 -23.30 -6.17
C PHE A 149 13.69 -22.35 -6.24
N ILE A 150 12.51 -22.89 -6.52
CA ILE A 150 11.20 -22.21 -6.51
C ILE A 150 10.36 -22.75 -5.35
N TYR A 151 10.05 -21.88 -4.39
CA TYR A 151 9.47 -22.28 -3.11
C TYR A 151 8.17 -21.53 -2.77
N ASP A 152 7.26 -22.20 -2.05
CA ASP A 152 5.96 -21.64 -1.65
C ASP A 152 6.11 -20.62 -0.51
N THR A 153 5.40 -19.50 -0.60
CA THR A 153 5.56 -18.35 0.32
C THR A 153 4.76 -18.46 1.61
N HIS A 154 3.87 -19.45 1.71
CA HIS A 154 3.18 -19.79 2.96
C HIS A 154 4.08 -20.54 3.97
N LEU A 155 5.28 -20.97 3.56
CA LEU A 155 6.24 -21.70 4.39
C LEU A 155 7.30 -20.74 4.96
N GLN A 156 7.51 -20.75 6.28
CA GLN A 156 8.67 -20.08 6.90
C GLN A 156 9.95 -20.87 6.60
N ILE A 157 10.54 -20.60 5.44
CA ILE A 157 11.69 -21.35 4.96
C ILE A 157 12.97 -20.81 5.60
N SER A 158 13.69 -21.71 6.28
CA SER A 158 15.06 -21.43 6.70
C SER A 158 15.95 -21.21 5.47
N PRO A 159 16.77 -20.15 5.43
CA PRO A 159 17.73 -19.97 4.35
C PRO A 159 18.70 -21.16 4.29
N TRP A 160 19.25 -21.42 3.11
CA TRP A 160 20.39 -22.30 2.98
C TRP A 160 21.57 -21.72 3.75
N VAL A 161 22.15 -22.53 4.60
CA VAL A 161 23.36 -22.24 5.37
C VAL A 161 24.30 -23.43 5.21
N ILE A 162 25.55 -23.28 5.63
CA ILE A 162 26.65 -24.24 5.43
C ILE A 162 26.25 -25.70 5.77
N LYS A 163 25.37 -25.90 6.77
CA LYS A 163 24.89 -27.22 7.24
C LYS A 163 23.76 -27.87 6.42
N ASN A 164 23.04 -27.15 5.56
CA ASN A 164 21.85 -27.66 4.86
C ASN A 164 21.73 -27.21 3.39
N ILE A 165 22.76 -26.58 2.83
CA ILE A 165 22.78 -26.17 1.42
C ILE A 165 22.91 -27.39 0.48
N PRO A 166 22.05 -27.53 -0.55
CA PRO A 166 22.03 -28.71 -1.40
C PRO A 166 23.07 -28.62 -2.52
N TYR A 167 24.36 -28.79 -2.17
CA TYR A 167 25.50 -28.68 -3.09
C TYR A 167 25.32 -29.47 -4.39
N GLU A 168 24.81 -30.70 -4.32
CA GLU A 168 24.59 -31.56 -5.50
C GLU A 168 23.55 -30.98 -6.47
N ARG A 169 22.43 -30.43 -5.96
CA ARG A 169 21.41 -29.75 -6.79
C ARG A 169 21.96 -28.46 -7.40
N ILE A 170 22.81 -27.73 -6.68
CA ILE A 170 23.48 -26.53 -7.20
C ILE A 170 24.49 -26.89 -8.30
N ALA A 171 25.27 -27.96 -8.13
CA ALA A 171 26.19 -28.46 -9.14
C ALA A 171 25.46 -28.96 -10.40
N GLN A 172 24.35 -29.69 -10.23
CA GLN A 172 23.44 -30.09 -11.33
C GLN A 172 22.91 -28.87 -12.08
N LEU A 173 22.40 -27.86 -11.37
CA LEU A 173 21.94 -26.60 -11.95
C LEU A 173 23.04 -25.99 -12.83
N ILE A 174 24.23 -25.73 -12.27
CA ILE A 174 25.34 -25.07 -13.00
C ILE A 174 25.73 -25.86 -14.25
N SER A 175 25.85 -27.19 -14.14
CA SER A 175 26.18 -28.06 -15.28
C SER A 175 25.11 -28.00 -16.38
N GLU A 176 23.82 -28.03 -16.01
CA GLU A 176 22.71 -27.96 -16.96
C GLU A 176 22.50 -26.55 -17.56
N VAL A 177 22.77 -25.48 -16.81
CA VAL A 177 22.61 -24.10 -17.33
C VAL A 177 23.83 -23.62 -18.10
N ARG A 178 25.06 -24.08 -17.84
CA ARG A 178 26.28 -23.55 -18.49
C ARG A 178 26.17 -23.56 -20.02
N ASN A 179 25.84 -24.71 -20.63
CA ASN A 179 25.66 -24.80 -22.08
C ASN A 179 24.55 -23.87 -22.61
N GLN A 180 23.46 -23.68 -21.85
CA GLN A 180 22.34 -22.80 -22.24
C GLN A 180 22.64 -21.31 -22.02
N ILE A 181 23.51 -21.00 -21.06
CA ILE A 181 24.05 -19.67 -20.82
C ILE A 181 25.03 -19.31 -21.94
N ASP A 182 25.95 -20.20 -22.31
CA ASP A 182 26.94 -19.92 -23.35
C ASP A 182 26.28 -19.75 -24.74
N ILE A 183 25.30 -20.61 -25.09
CA ILE A 183 24.45 -20.40 -26.28
C ILE A 183 23.65 -19.09 -26.15
N GLY A 184 23.03 -18.86 -25.00
CA GLY A 184 22.25 -17.65 -24.71
C GLY A 184 23.07 -16.36 -24.73
N MET A 185 24.38 -16.41 -24.43
CA MET A 185 25.31 -15.28 -24.47
C MET A 185 25.52 -14.80 -25.91
N ASP A 186 25.67 -15.73 -26.86
CA ASP A 186 25.81 -15.38 -28.29
C ASP A 186 24.50 -14.88 -28.89
N GLU A 187 23.35 -15.42 -28.47
CA GLU A 187 22.04 -14.87 -28.86
C GLU A 187 21.79 -13.50 -28.22
N HIS A 188 22.18 -13.31 -26.96
CA HIS A 188 22.06 -12.03 -26.27
C HIS A 188 22.94 -10.96 -26.92
N ARG A 189 24.21 -11.25 -27.22
CA ARG A 189 25.11 -10.36 -27.99
C ARG A 189 24.50 -9.98 -29.35
N ARG A 190 23.83 -10.91 -30.02
CA ARG A 190 23.15 -10.66 -31.31
C ARG A 190 21.95 -9.72 -31.17
N HIS A 191 21.09 -9.96 -30.18
CA HIS A 191 19.93 -9.09 -29.90
C HIS A 191 20.35 -7.72 -29.37
N GLU A 192 21.34 -7.68 -28.48
CA GLU A 192 21.96 -6.46 -27.96
C GLU A 192 22.56 -5.62 -29.08
N LYS A 193 23.31 -6.23 -30.02
CA LYS A 193 23.82 -5.53 -31.20
C LYS A 193 22.67 -4.92 -32.02
N ASN A 194 21.60 -5.66 -32.29
CA ASN A 194 20.45 -5.13 -33.02
C ASN A 194 19.75 -3.96 -32.28
N ALA A 195 19.70 -3.99 -30.95
CA ALA A 195 19.18 -2.89 -30.14
C ALA A 195 20.13 -1.67 -30.15
N LEU A 196 21.44 -1.91 -30.08
CA LEU A 196 22.48 -0.88 -30.12
C LEU A 196 22.57 -0.21 -31.49
N ASP A 197 22.43 -0.96 -32.59
CA ASP A 197 22.42 -0.43 -33.96
C ASP A 197 21.21 0.50 -34.19
N LYS A 198 20.02 0.12 -33.66
CA LYS A 198 18.85 1.02 -33.62
C LYS A 198 19.13 2.27 -32.78
N PHE A 199 19.63 2.10 -31.56
CA PHE A 199 20.02 3.20 -30.68
C PHE A 199 20.99 4.18 -31.36
N ASN A 200 22.03 3.67 -32.02
CA ASN A 200 23.04 4.47 -32.72
C ASN A 200 22.39 5.30 -33.83
N SER A 201 21.51 4.69 -34.63
CA SER A 201 20.74 5.40 -35.68
C SER A 201 19.92 6.58 -35.11
N TYR A 202 19.19 6.39 -34.00
CA TYR A 202 18.47 7.49 -33.34
C TYR A 202 19.39 8.52 -32.67
N ALA A 203 20.53 8.09 -32.13
CA ALA A 203 21.52 8.99 -31.54
C ALA A 203 22.15 9.90 -32.62
N GLU A 204 22.37 9.39 -33.83
CA GLU A 204 22.82 10.16 -35.00
C GLU A 204 21.72 11.09 -35.53
N ALA A 205 20.48 10.61 -35.62
CA ALA A 205 19.33 11.45 -35.98
C ALA A 205 19.10 12.61 -34.98
N PHE A 206 19.24 12.33 -33.67
CA PHE A 206 19.17 13.36 -32.64
C PHE A 206 20.33 14.38 -32.75
N ASP A 207 21.56 13.92 -33.02
CA ASP A 207 22.69 14.82 -33.24
C ASP A 207 22.48 15.71 -34.48
N LEU A 208 21.88 15.18 -35.54
CA LEU A 208 21.50 15.96 -36.72
C LEU A 208 20.45 17.02 -36.36
N LEU A 209 19.37 16.65 -35.67
CA LEU A 209 18.34 17.60 -35.19
C LEU A 209 18.94 18.69 -34.31
N LEU A 210 19.82 18.33 -33.37
CA LEU A 210 20.50 19.29 -32.48
C LEU A 210 21.47 20.21 -33.23
N ARG A 211 22.12 19.71 -34.30
CA ARG A 211 22.97 20.52 -35.19
C ARG A 211 22.15 21.52 -36.00
N THR A 212 20.99 21.10 -36.52
CA THR A 212 20.07 21.89 -37.35
C THR A 212 19.35 22.97 -36.55
N HIS A 213 18.75 22.62 -35.41
CA HIS A 213 17.94 23.55 -34.61
C HIS A 213 18.74 24.33 -33.56
N SER A 214 20.05 24.07 -33.42
CA SER A 214 20.97 24.61 -32.40
C SER A 214 20.64 24.25 -30.94
N SER A 215 19.39 23.93 -30.66
CA SER A 215 18.86 23.47 -29.38
C SER A 215 17.55 22.73 -29.61
N THR A 216 17.28 21.72 -28.79
CA THR A 216 16.05 20.92 -28.77
C THR A 216 15.54 20.80 -27.33
N TYR A 217 14.27 20.44 -27.15
CA TYR A 217 13.70 20.14 -25.85
C TYR A 217 13.26 18.68 -25.80
N VAL A 218 13.89 17.88 -24.94
CA VAL A 218 13.53 16.48 -24.71
C VAL A 218 12.42 16.41 -23.67
N PHE A 219 11.30 15.80 -24.03
CA PHE A 219 10.14 15.65 -23.18
C PHE A 219 9.70 14.18 -23.15
N THR A 220 9.97 13.51 -22.03
CA THR A 220 9.69 12.10 -21.83
C THR A 220 8.49 11.94 -20.89
N ILE A 221 7.53 11.10 -21.28
CA ILE A 221 6.29 10.83 -20.55
C ILE A 221 5.89 9.35 -20.63
N ASP A 222 5.09 8.90 -19.67
CA ASP A 222 4.38 7.62 -19.72
C ASP A 222 2.88 7.89 -19.76
N ILE A 223 2.18 7.36 -20.75
CA ILE A 223 0.72 7.48 -20.91
C ILE A 223 0.10 6.15 -20.52
N LYS A 224 -0.47 6.08 -19.32
CA LYS A 224 -1.13 4.89 -18.78
C LYS A 224 -2.63 4.92 -19.09
N ILE A 225 -3.09 3.90 -19.81
CA ILE A 225 -4.49 3.67 -20.19
C ILE A 225 -5.02 2.50 -19.36
N GLN A 226 -5.96 2.77 -18.45
CA GLN A 226 -6.47 1.77 -17.52
C GLN A 226 -7.51 0.85 -18.17
N GLY A 227 -7.46 -0.45 -17.86
CA GLY A 227 -8.40 -1.46 -18.36
C GLY A 227 -8.32 -1.73 -19.88
N PHE A 228 -7.24 -1.31 -20.54
CA PHE A 228 -7.07 -1.47 -22.00
C PHE A 228 -6.99 -2.93 -22.45
N LEU A 229 -6.47 -3.82 -21.61
CA LEU A 229 -6.27 -5.25 -21.92
C LEU A 229 -7.44 -6.13 -21.43
N THR A 230 -8.47 -5.55 -20.79
CA THR A 230 -9.67 -6.28 -20.36
C THR A 230 -10.48 -6.76 -21.57
N SER A 231 -10.90 -8.04 -21.56
CA SER A 231 -11.67 -8.63 -22.66
C SER A 231 -13.12 -8.12 -22.70
N ARG A 232 -13.34 -6.98 -23.34
CA ARG A 232 -14.65 -6.32 -23.53
C ARG A 232 -15.48 -6.96 -24.65
N SER A 233 -16.20 -8.04 -24.34
CA SER A 233 -17.14 -8.70 -25.28
C SER A 233 -18.37 -7.83 -25.64
N ASP A 234 -18.63 -6.81 -24.83
CA ASP A 234 -19.66 -5.77 -24.94
C ASP A 234 -19.38 -4.73 -26.03
N LEU A 235 -18.11 -4.38 -26.29
CA LEU A 235 -17.75 -3.43 -27.35
C LEU A 235 -17.86 -4.04 -28.74
N MET A 236 -17.52 -5.32 -28.87
CA MET A 236 -17.52 -6.07 -30.14
C MET A 236 -18.91 -6.23 -30.78
N THR A 237 -20.00 -6.07 -30.01
CA THR A 237 -21.38 -6.11 -30.50
C THR A 237 -21.97 -4.74 -30.80
N GLN A 238 -21.39 -3.65 -30.27
CA GLN A 238 -21.89 -2.29 -30.48
C GLN A 238 -21.17 -1.54 -31.62
N VAL A 239 -19.91 -1.86 -31.90
CA VAL A 239 -19.13 -1.18 -32.94
C VAL A 239 -18.57 -2.21 -33.92
N GLY A 240 -19.23 -2.35 -35.07
CA GLY A 240 -18.80 -3.28 -36.12
C GLY A 240 -17.39 -2.96 -36.61
N HIS A 241 -16.51 -3.97 -36.58
CA HIS A 241 -15.15 -3.98 -37.15
C HIS A 241 -14.42 -2.63 -37.20
N VAL A 242 -14.12 -2.02 -36.04
CA VAL A 242 -13.09 -0.98 -35.98
C VAL A 242 -11.73 -1.66 -36.24
N GLN A 243 -11.16 -1.43 -37.42
CA GLN A 243 -9.83 -1.94 -37.78
C GLN A 243 -8.69 -1.14 -37.14
N ASP A 244 -8.98 0.09 -36.69
CA ASP A 244 -7.99 1.01 -36.12
C ASP A 244 -7.92 0.90 -34.58
N SER A 245 -6.71 0.69 -34.07
CA SER A 245 -6.49 0.71 -32.63
C SER A 245 -6.54 2.14 -32.08
N PRO A 246 -7.13 2.36 -30.88
CA PRO A 246 -7.01 3.64 -30.19
C PRO A 246 -5.57 4.11 -29.96
N ILE A 247 -4.58 3.20 -30.01
CA ILE A 247 -3.16 3.52 -29.94
C ILE A 247 -2.67 4.27 -31.19
N HIS A 248 -3.25 4.00 -32.37
CA HIS A 248 -2.92 4.71 -33.61
C HIS A 248 -3.33 6.19 -33.52
N ASP A 249 -4.55 6.46 -33.06
CA ASP A 249 -5.04 7.83 -32.85
C ASP A 249 -4.27 8.58 -31.76
N ILE A 250 -3.86 7.90 -30.68
CA ILE A 250 -2.97 8.49 -29.67
C ILE A 250 -1.63 8.89 -30.29
N LYS A 251 -1.04 8.06 -31.16
CA LYS A 251 0.18 8.41 -31.92
C LYS A 251 -0.07 9.58 -32.87
N LEU A 252 -1.27 9.70 -33.44
CA LEU A 252 -1.70 10.82 -34.29
C LEU A 252 -1.89 12.13 -33.49
N ILE A 253 -2.41 12.06 -32.26
CA ILE A 253 -2.46 13.18 -31.30
C ILE A 253 -1.04 13.61 -30.92
N LEU A 254 -0.16 12.65 -30.61
CA LEU A 254 1.25 12.90 -30.31
C LEU A 254 1.98 13.53 -31.50
N ALA A 255 1.76 13.06 -32.73
CA ALA A 255 2.37 13.62 -33.94
C ALA A 255 1.91 15.06 -34.24
N ARG A 256 0.72 15.45 -33.76
CA ARG A 256 0.19 16.82 -33.82
C ARG A 256 0.62 17.70 -32.63
N PHE A 257 1.46 17.19 -31.72
CA PHE A 257 1.90 17.95 -30.56
C PHE A 257 2.72 19.19 -31.00
N PRO A 258 2.48 20.39 -30.42
CA PRO A 258 3.14 21.61 -30.88
C PRO A 258 4.67 21.51 -30.86
N ASP A 259 5.29 22.07 -31.90
CA ASP A 259 6.76 22.13 -32.06
C ASP A 259 7.47 20.75 -32.11
N LEU A 260 6.75 19.62 -32.30
CA LEU A 260 7.37 18.29 -32.43
C LEU A 260 8.26 18.19 -33.67
N LEU A 261 9.49 17.72 -33.47
CA LEU A 261 10.49 17.49 -34.52
C LEU A 261 10.68 16.00 -34.83
N ASN A 262 10.60 15.15 -33.79
CA ASN A 262 10.71 13.69 -33.88
C ASN A 262 10.13 13.09 -32.58
N GLY A 263 9.63 11.86 -32.63
CA GLY A 263 9.20 11.16 -31.42
C GLY A 263 9.28 9.64 -31.51
N LEU A 264 9.51 9.01 -30.37
CA LEU A 264 9.51 7.56 -30.16
C LEU A 264 8.37 7.15 -29.24
N THR A 265 7.75 6.00 -29.51
CA THR A 265 6.71 5.40 -28.66
C THR A 265 6.98 3.91 -28.43
N LYS A 266 6.71 3.43 -27.21
CA LYS A 266 6.88 2.04 -26.79
C LYS A 266 5.71 1.55 -25.95
N ILE A 267 5.18 0.38 -26.27
CA ILE A 267 4.12 -0.29 -25.50
C ILE A 267 4.75 -1.14 -24.39
N GLU A 268 4.26 -0.95 -23.17
CA GLU A 268 4.71 -1.60 -21.95
C GLU A 268 3.49 -2.14 -21.16
N THR A 269 3.55 -3.39 -20.67
CA THR A 269 2.43 -4.04 -19.94
C THR A 269 2.81 -4.46 -18.52
N HIS A 270 3.81 -3.84 -17.92
CA HIS A 270 4.42 -4.31 -16.66
C HIS A 270 3.91 -3.60 -15.38
N GLY A 271 3.04 -2.59 -15.51
CA GLY A 271 2.70 -1.68 -14.40
C GLY A 271 1.51 -2.08 -13.53
N ALA A 272 0.47 -2.72 -14.08
CA ALA A 272 -0.74 -3.11 -13.37
C ALA A 272 -1.55 -4.13 -14.19
N LYS A 273 -2.42 -4.89 -13.52
CA LYS A 273 -3.31 -5.85 -14.16
C LYS A 273 -4.28 -5.13 -15.11
N GLU A 274 -4.33 -5.60 -16.36
CA GLU A 274 -5.21 -5.12 -17.43
C GLU A 274 -4.93 -3.71 -18.00
N ASP A 275 -3.89 -3.01 -17.53
CA ASP A 275 -3.52 -1.68 -18.01
C ASP A 275 -2.47 -1.72 -19.14
N LEU A 276 -2.50 -0.74 -20.05
CA LEU A 276 -1.46 -0.51 -21.06
C LEU A 276 -0.70 0.80 -20.74
N ASN A 277 0.62 0.76 -20.75
CA ASN A 277 1.47 1.94 -20.66
C ASN A 277 2.12 2.22 -22.02
N LEU A 278 2.03 3.46 -22.50
CA LEU A 278 2.71 3.95 -23.70
C LEU A 278 3.81 4.93 -23.27
N HIS A 279 5.06 4.45 -23.28
CA HIS A 279 6.23 5.28 -22.99
C HIS A 279 6.61 6.09 -24.23
N CYS A 280 6.70 7.42 -24.08
CA CYS A 280 6.96 8.35 -25.18
C CYS A 280 8.19 9.22 -24.91
N ILE A 281 9.03 9.39 -25.93
CA ILE A 281 10.13 10.37 -25.95
C ILE A 281 9.82 11.34 -27.09
N LEU A 282 9.53 12.60 -26.76
CA LEU A 282 9.22 13.65 -27.71
C LEU A 282 10.40 14.63 -27.80
N ILE A 283 10.87 14.91 -29.01
CA ILE A 283 11.93 15.89 -29.28
C ILE A 283 11.27 17.11 -29.91
N LEU A 284 11.24 18.22 -29.16
CA LEU A 284 10.53 19.44 -29.53
C LEU A 284 11.50 20.55 -29.93
N LYS A 285 11.04 21.50 -30.74
CA LYS A 285 11.68 22.80 -30.94
C LYS A 285 11.54 23.63 -29.65
N PRO A 286 12.60 24.31 -29.17
CA PRO A 286 12.51 25.04 -27.90
C PRO A 286 11.60 26.26 -27.97
N SER A 287 10.56 26.28 -27.13
CA SER A 287 9.70 27.43 -26.90
C SER A 287 9.96 28.05 -25.52
N LYS A 288 10.06 29.38 -25.44
CA LYS A 288 10.26 30.12 -24.17
C LYS A 288 9.09 29.96 -23.19
N ASN A 289 7.91 29.60 -23.69
CA ASN A 289 6.68 29.47 -22.91
C ASN A 289 6.29 28.00 -22.65
N PHE A 290 7.13 27.04 -23.04
CA PHE A 290 6.87 25.61 -22.83
C PHE A 290 6.78 25.28 -21.33
N SER A 291 5.79 24.47 -20.96
CA SER A 291 5.55 24.07 -19.58
C SER A 291 5.09 22.62 -19.54
N GLU A 292 5.98 21.72 -19.10
CA GLU A 292 5.72 20.27 -19.02
C GLU A 292 4.36 19.97 -18.37
N LYS A 293 4.06 20.55 -17.19
CA LYS A 293 2.77 20.35 -16.51
C LYS A 293 1.58 20.73 -17.38
N LYS A 294 1.56 21.93 -17.98
CA LYS A 294 0.45 22.38 -18.83
C LYS A 294 0.31 21.50 -20.07
N SER A 295 1.43 21.07 -20.66
CA SER A 295 1.44 20.17 -21.81
C SER A 295 0.91 18.77 -21.45
N ILE A 296 1.22 18.26 -20.26
CA ILE A 296 0.64 17.03 -19.72
C ILE A 296 -0.86 17.18 -19.51
N ASP A 297 -1.30 18.25 -18.84
CA ASP A 297 -2.72 18.51 -18.57
C ASP A 297 -3.52 18.55 -19.90
N VAL A 298 -3.01 19.25 -20.93
CA VAL A 298 -3.65 19.33 -22.26
C VAL A 298 -3.63 18.00 -22.99
N LEU A 299 -2.50 17.28 -23.02
CA LEU A 299 -2.38 16.01 -23.73
C LEU A 299 -3.25 14.91 -23.08
N GLN A 300 -3.29 14.87 -21.75
CA GLN A 300 -4.15 13.94 -21.01
C GLN A 300 -5.62 14.22 -21.29
N GLN A 301 -6.04 15.49 -21.33
CA GLN A 301 -7.39 15.87 -21.73
C GLN A 301 -7.72 15.50 -23.18
N GLN A 302 -6.80 15.73 -24.13
CA GLN A 302 -7.02 15.36 -25.53
C GLN A 302 -7.20 13.85 -25.71
N ILE A 303 -6.35 13.04 -25.09
CA ILE A 303 -6.43 11.57 -25.18
C ILE A 303 -7.65 11.05 -24.42
N GLN A 304 -7.97 11.58 -23.24
CA GLN A 304 -9.16 11.21 -22.49
C GLN A 304 -10.46 11.55 -23.24
N ASN A 305 -10.52 12.71 -23.92
CA ASN A 305 -11.65 13.09 -24.75
C ASN A 305 -11.81 12.16 -25.97
N PHE A 306 -10.70 11.74 -26.59
CA PHE A 306 -10.71 10.80 -27.70
C PHE A 306 -11.18 9.39 -27.28
N LEU A 307 -10.67 8.87 -26.16
CA LEU A 307 -11.06 7.57 -25.62
C LEU A 307 -12.46 7.55 -24.96
N GLY A 308 -13.03 8.73 -24.69
CA GLY A 308 -14.31 8.89 -24.01
C GLY A 308 -14.32 8.26 -22.62
N ASN A 309 -15.48 7.71 -22.23
CA ASN A 309 -15.66 7.06 -20.93
C ASN A 309 -15.18 5.59 -20.91
N SER A 310 -14.66 5.06 -22.03
CA SER A 310 -14.30 3.64 -22.15
C SER A 310 -13.04 3.24 -21.38
N TYR A 311 -12.14 4.21 -21.13
CA TYR A 311 -10.84 4.03 -20.50
C TYR A 311 -10.48 5.26 -19.66
N TYR A 312 -9.72 5.09 -18.58
CA TYR A 312 -9.14 6.22 -17.83
C TYR A 312 -7.68 6.44 -18.22
N VAL A 313 -7.28 7.70 -18.41
CA VAL A 313 -5.95 8.10 -18.88
C VAL A 313 -5.23 8.89 -17.80
N SER A 314 -4.00 8.48 -17.49
CA SER A 314 -3.07 9.23 -16.63
C SER A 314 -1.71 9.36 -17.30
N ILE A 315 -1.12 10.56 -17.24
CA ILE A 315 0.19 10.82 -17.85
C ILE A 315 1.22 11.19 -16.77
N ARG A 316 2.31 10.42 -16.70
CA ARG A 316 3.42 10.61 -15.73
C ARG A 316 4.57 11.36 -16.38
N ASN A 317 5.03 12.44 -15.74
CA ASN A 317 6.19 13.22 -16.18
C ASN A 317 7.52 12.49 -15.90
N TRP A 318 8.13 11.89 -16.92
CA TRP A 318 9.43 11.24 -16.75
C TRP A 318 10.59 12.23 -16.70
N ASN A 319 10.45 13.45 -17.23
CA ASN A 319 11.47 14.49 -17.05
C ASN A 319 11.71 14.81 -15.57
N GLU A 320 10.65 14.88 -14.75
CA GLU A 320 10.77 15.07 -13.30
C GLU A 320 11.46 13.89 -12.60
N VAL A 321 11.09 12.65 -12.96
CA VAL A 321 11.71 11.44 -12.42
C VAL A 321 13.20 11.39 -12.74
N ILE A 322 13.58 11.71 -13.98
CA ILE A 322 14.97 11.69 -14.46
C ILE A 322 15.80 12.79 -13.78
N ARG A 323 15.29 14.03 -13.72
CA ARG A 323 16.00 15.14 -13.06
C ARG A 323 16.16 14.93 -11.55
N ARG A 324 15.21 14.27 -10.88
CA ARG A 324 15.24 14.05 -9.44
C ARG A 324 16.15 12.90 -9.01
N ASN A 325 16.19 11.81 -9.77
CA ASN A 325 16.80 10.54 -9.32
C ASN A 325 18.07 10.12 -10.09
N TYR A 326 18.29 10.62 -11.31
CA TYR A 326 19.34 10.12 -12.20
C TYR A 326 20.23 11.24 -12.76
N SER A 327 19.69 12.11 -13.62
CA SER A 327 20.46 13.17 -14.28
C SER A 327 19.63 14.42 -14.49
N LYS A 328 20.09 15.54 -13.91
CA LYS A 328 19.50 16.87 -14.07
C LYS A 328 19.60 17.42 -15.50
N ILE A 329 20.43 16.82 -16.36
CA ILE A 329 20.80 17.34 -17.69
C ILE A 329 20.42 16.43 -18.86
N ALA A 330 19.86 15.23 -18.60
CA ALA A 330 19.49 14.26 -19.63
C ALA A 330 18.14 14.56 -20.33
N VAL A 331 17.39 15.55 -19.84
CA VAL A 331 16.02 15.88 -20.28
C VAL A 331 15.77 17.38 -20.19
N GLY A 332 14.74 17.86 -20.89
CA GLY A 332 14.45 19.29 -21.02
C GLY A 332 15.29 19.94 -22.12
N LEU A 333 15.67 21.21 -21.93
CA LEU A 333 16.42 21.97 -22.93
C LEU A 333 17.86 21.47 -23.08
N ILE A 334 18.20 20.98 -24.27
CA ILE A 334 19.54 20.57 -24.68
C ILE A 334 20.03 21.53 -25.78
N LYS A 335 21.24 22.07 -25.64
CA LYS A 335 21.86 22.95 -26.63
C LYS A 335 23.05 22.27 -27.30
N LYS A 336 23.32 22.60 -28.56
CA LYS A 336 24.50 22.15 -29.32
C LYS A 336 25.83 22.49 -28.61
N SER A 337 25.86 23.57 -27.81
CA SER A 337 27.01 23.95 -26.99
C SER A 337 27.17 23.14 -25.69
N GLN A 338 26.29 22.17 -25.43
CA GLN A 338 26.27 21.35 -24.20
C GLN A 338 26.38 19.85 -24.55
N PRO A 339 27.54 19.38 -25.05
CA PRO A 339 27.72 17.98 -25.47
C PRO A 339 27.39 16.98 -24.35
N LYS A 340 27.77 17.29 -23.10
CA LYS A 340 27.45 16.47 -21.91
C LYS A 340 25.95 16.27 -21.67
N ASN A 341 25.09 17.21 -22.08
CA ASN A 341 23.63 17.05 -21.98
C ASN A 341 23.12 16.06 -23.04
N ALA A 342 23.65 16.15 -24.27
CA ALA A 342 23.34 15.21 -25.35
C ALA A 342 23.82 13.78 -25.03
N GLU A 343 25.03 13.63 -24.46
CA GLU A 343 25.56 12.36 -23.95
C GLU A 343 24.67 11.81 -22.83
N ALA A 344 24.28 12.64 -21.85
CA ALA A 344 23.41 12.23 -20.76
C ALA A 344 22.02 11.80 -21.23
N PHE A 345 21.44 12.46 -22.23
CA PHE A 345 20.18 12.05 -22.87
C PHE A 345 20.31 10.68 -23.55
N LYS A 346 21.38 10.48 -24.34
CA LYS A 346 21.67 9.21 -24.99
C LYS A 346 21.82 8.08 -23.96
N TYR A 347 22.56 8.31 -22.87
CA TYR A 347 22.77 7.32 -21.81
C TYR A 347 21.49 6.99 -21.03
N TRP A 348 20.83 8.01 -20.44
CA TRP A 348 19.74 7.77 -19.48
C TRP A 348 18.38 7.52 -20.11
N VAL A 349 18.14 8.00 -21.34
CA VAL A 349 16.80 7.99 -21.96
C VAL A 349 16.78 7.07 -23.18
N LEU A 350 17.59 7.35 -24.21
CA LEU A 350 17.60 6.55 -25.43
C LEU A 350 18.15 5.14 -25.20
N SER A 351 19.28 4.99 -24.50
CA SER A 351 19.85 3.66 -24.26
C SER A 351 18.94 2.81 -23.37
N PHE A 352 18.32 3.39 -22.33
CA PHE A 352 17.29 2.69 -21.56
C PHE A 352 16.12 2.22 -22.44
N PHE A 353 15.59 3.10 -23.31
CA PHE A 353 14.49 2.79 -24.21
C PHE A 353 14.79 1.57 -25.09
N PHE A 354 15.95 1.50 -25.74
CA PHE A 354 16.29 0.39 -26.64
C PHE A 354 16.73 -0.89 -25.90
N ILE A 355 17.42 -0.79 -24.76
CA ILE A 355 17.87 -1.96 -23.99
C ILE A 355 16.70 -2.66 -23.28
N LEU A 356 15.61 -1.96 -22.94
CA LEU A 356 14.46 -2.55 -22.24
C LEU A 356 13.89 -3.83 -22.89
N ASP A 357 13.85 -3.87 -24.22
CA ASP A 357 13.30 -5.01 -24.99
C ASP A 357 14.11 -6.31 -24.84
N LEU A 358 15.38 -6.21 -24.40
CA LEU A 358 16.25 -7.35 -24.12
C LEU A 358 15.92 -8.03 -22.79
N HIS A 359 15.14 -7.37 -21.92
CA HIS A 359 14.82 -7.85 -20.58
C HIS A 359 13.32 -8.12 -20.39
N ILE A 360 12.45 -7.24 -20.92
CA ILE A 360 10.99 -7.34 -20.79
C ILE A 360 10.33 -6.97 -22.12
N GLN A 361 9.43 -7.82 -22.61
CA GLN A 361 8.57 -7.56 -23.78
C GLN A 361 7.10 -7.51 -23.34
N PRO A 362 6.25 -6.60 -23.88
CA PRO A 362 4.83 -6.57 -23.54
C PRO A 362 4.09 -7.88 -23.88
N CYS A 363 3.34 -8.40 -22.92
CA CYS A 363 2.55 -9.63 -23.06
C CYS A 363 1.14 -9.32 -23.60
N LEU A 364 1.03 -9.17 -24.92
CA LEU A 364 -0.24 -8.89 -25.61
C LEU A 364 -1.02 -10.17 -25.95
N SER A 365 -2.35 -10.10 -25.85
CA SER A 365 -3.26 -11.16 -26.31
C SER A 365 -3.13 -11.38 -27.82
N SER A 366 -3.53 -12.55 -28.33
CA SER A 366 -3.52 -12.85 -29.78
C SER A 366 -4.24 -11.79 -30.62
N GLN A 367 -5.34 -11.23 -30.08
CA GLN A 367 -6.13 -10.17 -30.69
C GLN A 367 -5.39 -8.83 -30.77
N LEU A 368 -4.39 -8.57 -29.93
CA LEU A 368 -3.62 -7.31 -29.88
C LEU A 368 -2.21 -7.42 -30.47
N LYS A 369 -1.81 -8.58 -31.00
CA LYS A 369 -0.48 -8.79 -31.62
C LYS A 369 -0.21 -7.93 -32.87
N TYR A 370 -1.23 -7.28 -33.43
CA TYR A 370 -1.08 -6.34 -34.54
C TYR A 370 -0.52 -4.98 -34.08
N LEU A 371 -0.51 -4.69 -32.78
CA LEU A 371 0.06 -3.45 -32.24
C LEU A 371 1.58 -3.45 -32.36
N ALA A 372 2.13 -2.50 -33.10
CA ALA A 372 3.56 -2.27 -33.15
C ALA A 372 4.09 -1.79 -31.79
N ILE A 373 4.90 -2.64 -31.16
CA ILE A 373 5.47 -2.45 -29.81
C ILE A 373 6.37 -1.21 -29.74
N ASN A 374 7.15 -0.96 -30.79
CA ASN A 374 8.07 0.17 -30.89
C ASN A 374 7.82 0.89 -32.23
N GLU A 375 7.54 2.19 -32.20
CA GLU A 375 7.37 3.02 -33.42
C GLU A 375 7.98 4.41 -33.28
N THR A 376 8.38 4.98 -34.43
CA THR A 376 8.58 6.41 -34.60
C THR A 376 7.26 7.12 -34.90
N LEU A 377 7.21 8.41 -34.61
CA LEU A 377 6.15 9.30 -35.10
C LEU A 377 6.48 9.88 -36.49
N ASP A 378 7.61 9.51 -37.10
CA ASP A 378 8.09 10.09 -38.36
C ASP A 378 7.15 9.85 -39.54
N SER A 379 6.53 8.67 -39.64
CA SER A 379 5.52 8.39 -40.66
C SER A 379 4.27 9.26 -40.49
N TYR A 380 3.82 9.47 -39.25
CA TYR A 380 2.70 10.33 -38.90
C TYR A 380 3.03 11.81 -39.18
N LEU A 381 4.23 12.26 -38.84
CA LEU A 381 4.73 13.61 -39.12
C LEU A 381 4.82 13.89 -40.63
N ASN A 382 5.41 12.96 -41.40
CA ASN A 382 5.51 13.08 -42.85
C ASN A 382 4.14 13.06 -43.54
N ASN A 383 3.19 12.25 -43.04
CA ASN A 383 1.82 12.24 -43.55
C ASN A 383 1.08 13.55 -43.25
N LEU A 384 1.27 14.15 -42.07
CA LEU A 384 0.72 15.46 -41.73
C LEU A 384 1.33 16.58 -42.58
N GLN A 385 2.65 16.51 -42.86
CA GLN A 385 3.33 17.44 -43.77
C GLN A 385 2.79 17.30 -45.20
N ALA A 386 2.70 16.09 -45.74
CA ALA A 386 2.13 15.83 -47.07
C ALA A 386 0.65 16.24 -47.17
N GLN A 387 -0.14 16.13 -46.09
CA GLN A 387 -1.50 16.67 -46.02
C GLN A 387 -1.52 18.21 -46.06
N SER A 388 -0.55 18.88 -45.43
CA SER A 388 -0.41 20.33 -45.51
C SER A 388 0.09 20.82 -46.88
N GLU A 389 1.00 20.08 -47.52
CA GLU A 389 1.53 20.38 -48.86
C GLU A 389 0.51 20.09 -49.97
N SER A 390 -0.32 19.04 -49.84
CA SER A 390 -1.44 18.81 -50.76
C SER A 390 -2.58 19.83 -50.61
N GLN A 391 -2.61 20.59 -49.51
CA GLN A 391 -3.47 21.77 -49.34
C GLN A 391 -2.77 23.10 -49.70
N SER A 392 -1.44 23.12 -49.90
CA SER A 392 -0.67 24.36 -50.11
C SER A 392 -0.80 24.99 -51.52
N LEU A 393 -1.76 24.54 -52.33
CA LEU A 393 -2.14 25.22 -53.58
C LEU A 393 -3.25 26.27 -53.41
N LYS A 394 -3.92 26.34 -52.23
CA LYS A 394 -4.77 27.48 -51.86
C LYS A 394 -4.73 27.81 -50.36
N ASN A 395 -4.28 29.04 -50.08
CA ASN A 395 -4.54 29.86 -48.89
C ASN A 395 -3.66 29.64 -47.64
N GLU A 396 -2.54 30.37 -47.57
CA GLU A 396 -1.88 30.75 -46.31
C GLU A 396 -2.87 31.47 -45.35
N ASN A 397 -3.89 32.15 -45.89
CA ASN A 397 -4.98 32.76 -45.12
C ASN A 397 -5.85 31.77 -44.33
N ILE A 398 -5.85 30.47 -44.67
CA ILE A 398 -6.61 29.46 -43.90
C ILE A 398 -5.85 29.02 -42.66
N ILE A 399 -4.51 28.97 -42.66
CA ILE A 399 -3.75 28.55 -41.48
C ILE A 399 -3.89 29.59 -40.36
N GLU A 400 -3.85 30.88 -40.68
CA GLU A 400 -4.06 31.92 -39.66
C GLU A 400 -5.52 31.99 -39.20
N SER A 401 -6.52 31.80 -40.08
CA SER A 401 -7.93 31.72 -39.65
C SER A 401 -8.22 30.46 -38.84
N PHE A 402 -7.66 29.30 -39.22
CA PHE A 402 -7.82 28.02 -38.53
C PHE A 402 -7.06 28.01 -37.20
N LEU A 403 -5.87 28.60 -37.10
CA LEU A 403 -5.20 28.82 -35.81
C LEU A 403 -5.98 29.81 -34.94
N THR A 404 -6.61 30.83 -35.51
CA THR A 404 -7.48 31.76 -34.76
C THR A 404 -8.80 31.11 -34.33
N GLU A 405 -9.38 30.23 -35.15
CA GLU A 405 -10.56 29.43 -34.83
C GLU A 405 -10.25 28.31 -33.85
N VAL A 406 -9.08 27.67 -33.95
CA VAL A 406 -8.56 26.69 -32.98
C VAL A 406 -8.12 27.39 -31.69
N GLU A 407 -7.65 28.64 -31.72
CA GLU A 407 -7.44 29.44 -30.50
C GLU A 407 -8.78 29.88 -29.88
N LYS A 408 -9.79 30.25 -30.68
CA LYS A 408 -11.15 30.55 -30.16
C LYS A 408 -11.82 29.28 -29.63
N ALA A 409 -11.67 28.15 -30.32
CA ALA A 409 -12.12 26.85 -29.88
C ALA A 409 -11.35 26.42 -28.63
N ASN A 410 -10.03 26.57 -28.55
CA ASN A 410 -9.25 26.30 -27.35
C ASN A 410 -9.58 27.26 -26.20
N LYS A 411 -9.91 28.52 -26.46
CA LYS A 411 -10.42 29.48 -25.45
C LYS A 411 -11.87 29.18 -25.02
N GLY A 412 -12.65 28.46 -25.83
CA GLY A 412 -13.96 27.89 -25.48
C GLY A 412 -13.84 26.57 -24.73
N LEU A 413 -13.02 25.65 -25.21
CA LEU A 413 -12.70 24.35 -24.63
C LEU A 413 -12.00 24.53 -23.27
N SER A 414 -11.07 25.47 -23.12
CA SER A 414 -10.45 25.78 -21.82
C SER A 414 -11.40 26.41 -20.81
N LYS A 415 -12.56 26.92 -21.25
CA LYS A 415 -13.67 27.32 -20.36
C LYS A 415 -14.60 26.16 -20.02
N ASN A 416 -14.70 25.16 -20.90
CA ASN A 416 -15.56 23.98 -20.70
C ASN A 416 -14.85 22.84 -19.93
N PHE A 417 -13.54 22.69 -20.09
CA PHE A 417 -12.73 21.53 -19.65
C PHE A 417 -11.62 21.87 -18.65
N GLN A 418 -11.88 22.73 -17.67
CA GLN A 418 -11.09 22.70 -16.44
C GLN A 418 -11.42 21.42 -15.63
N PRO A 419 -10.57 20.90 -14.75
CA PRO A 419 -11.00 19.94 -13.73
C PRO A 419 -12.17 20.51 -12.93
N PHE A 420 -13.18 19.71 -12.55
CA PHE A 420 -14.39 20.25 -11.89
C PHE A 420 -14.07 21.06 -10.62
N LEU A 421 -13.02 20.65 -9.89
CA LEU A 421 -12.43 21.39 -8.76
C LEU A 421 -10.97 21.76 -9.05
N SER A 422 -10.56 22.98 -8.70
CA SER A 422 -9.16 23.42 -8.82
C SER A 422 -8.22 22.67 -7.84
N GLU A 423 -6.91 22.65 -8.14
CA GLU A 423 -5.91 22.01 -7.26
C GLU A 423 -5.91 22.56 -5.82
N LYS A 424 -6.20 23.86 -5.68
CA LYS A 424 -6.35 24.52 -4.37
C LYS A 424 -7.60 24.01 -3.63
N GLU A 425 -8.72 23.86 -4.34
CA GLU A 425 -9.96 23.33 -3.76
C GLU A 425 -9.78 21.87 -3.35
N ARG A 426 -9.23 21.02 -4.23
CA ARG A 426 -8.87 19.61 -3.96
C ARG A 426 -8.05 19.45 -2.68
N LYS A 427 -7.05 20.31 -2.44
CA LYS A 427 -6.25 20.30 -1.20
C LYS A 427 -7.01 20.84 0.02
N SER A 428 -7.87 21.84 -0.15
CA SER A 428 -8.60 22.49 0.95
C SER A 428 -9.83 21.74 1.46
N VAL A 429 -10.40 20.83 0.66
CA VAL A 429 -11.66 20.13 0.94
C VAL A 429 -11.55 19.10 2.07
N TRP A 430 -10.33 18.58 2.31
CA TRP A 430 -10.00 17.66 3.38
C TRP A 430 -9.62 18.36 4.71
N ASN A 431 -9.67 19.70 4.75
CA ASN A 431 -9.41 20.44 6.00
C ASN A 431 -10.53 20.21 7.03
N MET A 432 -10.16 19.93 8.29
CA MET A 432 -11.11 19.64 9.38
C MET A 432 -11.75 20.89 10.02
N ARG A 433 -11.31 22.11 9.70
CA ARG A 433 -11.78 23.38 10.32
C ARG A 433 -13.30 23.59 10.30
N ASN A 434 -14.01 23.00 9.34
CA ASN A 434 -15.46 23.14 9.19
C ASN A 434 -16.26 22.08 9.97
N LEU A 435 -15.59 21.10 10.57
CA LEU A 435 -16.22 20.08 11.41
C LEU A 435 -16.35 20.56 12.86
N PRO A 436 -17.36 20.10 13.62
CA PRO A 436 -17.43 20.32 15.06
C PRO A 436 -16.16 19.85 15.76
N LYS A 437 -15.73 20.54 16.82
CA LYS A 437 -14.49 20.20 17.53
C LYS A 437 -14.44 18.74 17.99
N THR A 438 -15.58 18.18 18.40
CA THR A 438 -15.71 16.75 18.75
C THR A 438 -15.38 15.78 17.62
N SER A 439 -15.72 16.12 16.36
CA SER A 439 -15.36 15.31 15.19
C SER A 439 -13.90 15.53 14.78
N GLN A 440 -13.36 16.74 14.95
CA GLN A 440 -11.91 16.98 14.78
C GLN A 440 -11.10 16.11 15.75
N ASP A 441 -11.44 16.15 17.03
CA ASP A 441 -10.76 15.38 18.09
C ASP A 441 -10.96 13.86 17.93
N TYR A 442 -12.10 13.43 17.39
CA TYR A 442 -12.33 12.04 17.00
C TYR A 442 -11.42 11.61 15.85
N ILE A 443 -11.32 12.39 14.78
CA ILE A 443 -10.44 12.09 13.64
C ILE A 443 -8.98 12.06 14.12
N GLU A 444 -8.54 13.00 14.96
CA GLU A 444 -7.21 12.97 15.57
C GLU A 444 -6.97 11.66 16.34
N ALA A 445 -7.94 11.21 17.15
CA ALA A 445 -7.86 9.94 17.88
C ALA A 445 -7.81 8.71 16.94
N VAL A 446 -8.55 8.73 15.82
CA VAL A 446 -8.51 7.67 14.78
C VAL A 446 -7.17 7.68 14.02
N MET A 447 -6.60 8.85 13.74
CA MET A 447 -5.30 8.96 13.07
C MET A 447 -4.16 8.36 13.89
N HIS A 448 -4.27 8.34 15.22
CA HIS A 448 -3.33 7.60 16.07
C HIS A 448 -3.40 6.08 15.80
N TYR A 449 -4.60 5.52 15.60
CA TYR A 449 -4.78 4.10 15.29
C TYR A 449 -4.23 3.74 13.91
N TYR A 450 -4.56 4.53 12.88
CA TYR A 450 -4.10 4.26 11.52
C TYR A 450 -2.57 4.29 11.38
N ARG A 451 -1.88 5.19 12.09
CA ARG A 451 -0.41 5.23 12.11
C ARG A 451 0.25 4.01 12.77
N GLU A 452 -0.49 3.23 13.58
CA GLU A 452 0.01 1.98 14.17
C GLU A 452 -0.22 0.77 13.25
N ILE A 453 -1.22 0.81 12.35
CA ILE A 453 -1.59 -0.32 11.47
C ILE A 453 -1.21 -0.14 9.99
N GLU A 454 -0.93 1.08 9.54
CA GLU A 454 -0.63 1.40 8.14
C GLU A 454 0.66 2.24 8.04
N GLN A 455 1.61 1.76 7.22
CA GLN A 455 2.92 2.38 7.02
C GLN A 455 3.01 3.16 5.70
N ALA A 456 2.14 2.87 4.73
CA ALA A 456 2.11 3.55 3.43
C ALA A 456 1.48 4.96 3.55
N PRO A 457 2.22 6.06 3.29
CA PRO A 457 1.70 7.41 3.49
C PRO A 457 0.48 7.76 2.63
N GLU A 458 0.42 7.21 1.41
CA GLU A 458 -0.66 7.44 0.45
C GLU A 458 -1.97 6.79 0.94
N LYS A 459 -1.91 5.51 1.32
CA LYS A 459 -3.05 4.77 1.89
C LYS A 459 -3.51 5.38 3.23
N LEU A 460 -2.58 5.77 4.10
CA LEU A 460 -2.87 6.51 5.34
C LEU A 460 -3.63 7.82 5.06
N GLN A 461 -3.25 8.56 4.01
CA GLN A 461 -3.95 9.79 3.60
C GLN A 461 -5.34 9.50 3.04
N SER A 462 -5.52 8.43 2.27
CA SER A 462 -6.83 8.02 1.77
C SER A 462 -7.77 7.55 2.89
N MET A 463 -7.26 6.80 3.88
CA MET A 463 -8.02 6.45 5.10
C MET A 463 -8.43 7.69 5.90
N MET A 464 -7.55 8.69 5.99
CA MET A 464 -7.87 10.00 6.60
C MET A 464 -8.98 10.73 5.83
N ASN A 465 -8.91 10.77 4.50
CA ASN A 465 -9.92 11.39 3.63
C ASN A 465 -11.31 10.76 3.83
N ILE A 466 -11.36 9.42 3.95
CA ILE A 466 -12.59 8.66 4.22
C ILE A 466 -13.18 9.05 5.58
N GLU A 467 -12.37 9.13 6.64
CA GLU A 467 -12.87 9.54 7.97
C GLU A 467 -13.40 10.97 8.00
N ILE A 468 -12.70 11.91 7.34
CA ILE A 468 -13.16 13.29 7.17
C ILE A 468 -14.51 13.33 6.44
N PHE A 469 -14.69 12.50 5.41
CA PHE A 469 -15.97 12.41 4.70
C PHE A 469 -17.08 11.82 5.57
N ILE A 470 -16.85 10.72 6.28
CA ILE A 470 -17.85 10.10 7.18
C ILE A 470 -18.28 11.11 8.26
N GLU A 471 -17.34 11.80 8.90
CA GLU A 471 -17.66 12.81 9.89
C GLU A 471 -18.35 14.04 9.28
N THR A 472 -18.02 14.44 8.05
CA THR A 472 -18.76 15.51 7.35
C THR A 472 -20.21 15.10 7.03
N LEU A 473 -20.42 13.86 6.57
CA LEU A 473 -21.72 13.27 6.27
C LEU A 473 -22.64 13.20 7.51
N LEU A 474 -22.03 12.94 8.68
CA LEU A 474 -22.72 12.76 9.96
C LEU A 474 -22.90 14.04 10.79
N SER A 475 -22.06 15.05 10.59
CA SER A 475 -22.14 16.31 11.35
C SER A 475 -22.92 17.41 10.63
N ILE A 476 -23.13 17.28 9.32
CA ILE A 476 -23.75 18.32 8.49
C ILE A 476 -24.86 17.71 7.62
N GLU A 477 -26.07 18.26 7.67
CA GLU A 477 -27.26 17.77 6.94
C GLU A 477 -27.35 18.23 5.46
N LEU A 478 -26.27 18.80 4.91
CA LEU A 478 -26.20 19.20 3.50
C LEU A 478 -26.38 18.01 2.55
N GLN A 479 -26.89 18.27 1.34
CA GLN A 479 -26.83 17.33 0.21
C GLN A 479 -25.45 17.41 -0.47
N ALA A 480 -25.18 16.62 -1.52
CA ALA A 480 -23.97 16.82 -2.33
C ALA A 480 -24.08 18.11 -3.17
N PHE A 481 -25.26 18.38 -3.70
CA PHE A 481 -25.60 19.56 -4.49
C PHE A 481 -26.89 20.21 -3.97
N GLU A 482 -26.84 21.51 -3.69
CA GLU A 482 -28.00 22.33 -3.36
C GLU A 482 -28.44 23.10 -4.61
N LEU A 483 -29.34 22.49 -5.39
CA LEU A 483 -29.85 23.09 -6.63
C LEU A 483 -30.84 24.22 -6.30
N SER A 484 -30.55 25.42 -6.80
CA SER A 484 -31.38 26.62 -6.65
C SER A 484 -32.10 27.01 -7.96
N VAL A 485 -32.43 26.03 -8.80
CA VAL A 485 -32.96 26.20 -10.16
C VAL A 485 -34.26 25.44 -10.34
N SER A 486 -35.14 25.94 -11.22
CA SER A 486 -36.46 25.33 -11.48
C SER A 486 -36.36 23.86 -11.86
N ASP A 487 -37.36 23.08 -11.47
CA ASP A 487 -37.42 21.64 -11.72
C ASP A 487 -37.54 21.30 -13.22
N ASP A 488 -37.98 22.28 -14.04
CA ASP A 488 -38.10 22.16 -15.51
C ASP A 488 -36.74 22.11 -16.24
N GLN A 489 -35.60 22.33 -15.55
CA GLN A 489 -34.27 22.23 -16.15
C GLN A 489 -33.72 20.79 -16.07
N GLU A 490 -34.03 19.97 -17.07
CA GLU A 490 -33.53 18.59 -17.20
C GLU A 490 -31.99 18.48 -17.33
N VAL A 491 -31.32 19.56 -17.76
CA VAL A 491 -29.87 19.60 -18.01
C VAL A 491 -29.24 20.78 -17.28
N LEU A 492 -28.24 20.48 -16.45
CA LEU A 492 -27.56 21.43 -15.59
C LEU A 492 -26.22 21.84 -16.20
N THR A 493 -25.99 23.16 -16.25
CA THR A 493 -24.70 23.71 -16.69
C THR A 493 -23.68 23.66 -15.57
N ARG A 494 -22.41 23.55 -15.95
CA ARG A 494 -21.28 23.58 -15.01
C ARG A 494 -21.25 24.80 -14.07
N GLN A 495 -21.74 25.96 -14.51
CA GLN A 495 -21.82 27.16 -13.66
C GLN A 495 -22.85 27.02 -12.53
N ILE A 496 -23.97 26.33 -12.79
CA ILE A 496 -24.98 26.01 -11.79
C ILE A 496 -24.37 25.01 -10.79
N LEU A 497 -23.75 23.94 -11.30
CA LEU A 497 -23.14 22.88 -10.47
C LEU A 497 -22.01 23.41 -9.58
N ASN A 498 -21.14 24.30 -10.07
CA ASN A 498 -20.09 24.93 -9.28
C ASN A 498 -20.62 25.78 -8.11
N LYS A 499 -21.81 26.36 -8.25
CA LYS A 499 -22.50 27.11 -7.19
C LYS A 499 -23.26 26.18 -6.23
N ALA A 500 -23.85 25.12 -6.75
CA ALA A 500 -24.64 24.15 -5.99
C ALA A 500 -23.80 23.15 -5.18
N ILE A 501 -22.58 22.81 -5.61
CA ILE A 501 -21.81 21.73 -4.98
C ILE A 501 -21.29 22.11 -3.58
N THR A 502 -21.78 21.38 -2.59
CA THR A 502 -21.43 21.56 -1.18
C THR A 502 -20.05 20.98 -0.87
N ARG A 503 -19.51 21.24 0.33
CA ARG A 503 -18.27 20.58 0.78
C ARG A 503 -18.40 19.05 0.76
N LEU A 504 -19.56 18.52 1.14
CA LEU A 504 -19.83 17.09 1.17
C LEU A 504 -19.83 16.50 -0.24
N GLY A 505 -20.43 17.18 -1.22
CA GLY A 505 -20.37 16.79 -2.63
C GLY A 505 -18.94 16.81 -3.18
N ARG A 506 -18.17 17.86 -2.86
CA ARG A 506 -16.75 17.98 -3.26
C ARG A 506 -15.88 16.86 -2.69
N GLN A 507 -16.12 16.45 -1.45
CA GLN A 507 -15.44 15.28 -0.85
C GLN A 507 -15.90 13.99 -1.53
N PHE A 508 -17.21 13.80 -1.70
CA PHE A 508 -17.78 12.59 -2.31
C PHE A 508 -17.16 12.29 -3.68
N ILE A 509 -17.08 13.27 -4.59
CA ILE A 509 -16.53 13.06 -5.94
C ILE A 509 -15.01 12.82 -5.95
N LEU A 510 -14.29 13.27 -4.91
CA LEU A 510 -12.85 13.02 -4.77
C LEU A 510 -12.55 11.70 -4.03
N LEU A 511 -13.55 11.05 -3.42
CA LEU A 511 -13.35 9.69 -2.88
C LEU A 511 -13.02 8.69 -3.97
N GLY A 512 -13.55 8.87 -5.19
CA GLY A 512 -13.26 8.02 -6.35
C GLY A 512 -11.81 8.07 -6.82
N GLU A 513 -11.01 9.02 -6.34
CA GLU A 513 -9.56 9.10 -6.56
C GLU A 513 -8.73 8.42 -5.45
N ASN A 514 -9.36 7.92 -4.38
CA ASN A 514 -8.65 7.23 -3.29
C ASN A 514 -8.51 5.72 -3.59
N GLU A 515 -7.28 5.22 -3.64
CA GLU A 515 -6.97 3.78 -3.66
C GLU A 515 -6.93 3.25 -2.22
N VAL A 516 -7.93 2.46 -1.80
CA VAL A 516 -7.91 1.78 -0.49
C VAL A 516 -8.46 0.36 -0.55
N ASP A 517 -7.59 -0.58 -0.88
CA ASP A 517 -7.87 -2.01 -0.73
C ASP A 517 -7.80 -2.44 0.75
N GLY A 518 -8.60 -3.45 1.10
CA GLY A 518 -8.52 -4.12 2.40
C GLY A 518 -9.17 -3.39 3.58
N LEU A 519 -10.14 -2.49 3.38
CA LEU A 519 -10.94 -1.87 4.45
C LEU A 519 -11.95 -2.85 5.11
N LEU A 520 -11.43 -3.96 5.64
CA LEU A 520 -12.20 -5.01 6.32
C LEU A 520 -12.59 -4.59 7.75
N HIS A 521 -13.45 -3.59 7.87
CA HIS A 521 -13.97 -3.15 9.16
C HIS A 521 -15.43 -2.63 9.05
N PRO A 522 -16.33 -2.96 10.00
CA PRO A 522 -17.76 -2.60 9.91
C PRO A 522 -18.08 -1.10 9.73
N ARG A 523 -17.20 -0.18 10.17
CA ARG A 523 -17.33 1.26 9.91
C ARG A 523 -17.27 1.62 8.41
N TYR A 524 -16.67 0.78 7.56
CA TYR A 524 -16.55 1.00 6.10
C TYR A 524 -17.39 0.02 5.28
N ALA A 525 -18.15 -0.89 5.91
CA ALA A 525 -18.97 -1.89 5.23
C ALA A 525 -20.11 -1.31 4.36
N PHE A 526 -20.39 0.00 4.45
CA PHE A 526 -21.31 0.71 3.55
C PHE A 526 -20.60 1.58 2.49
N LEU A 527 -19.27 1.66 2.54
CA LEU A 527 -18.43 2.31 1.54
C LEU A 527 -17.79 1.29 0.58
N ILE A 528 -18.34 0.07 0.49
CA ILE A 528 -17.85 -0.99 -0.40
C ILE A 528 -17.92 -0.50 -1.87
N GLN A 529 -17.12 -1.15 -2.72
CA GLN A 529 -16.90 -0.92 -4.16
C GLN A 529 -17.99 -0.13 -4.92
N PRO A 530 -19.31 -0.46 -4.87
CA PRO A 530 -20.34 0.29 -5.59
C PRO A 530 -20.43 1.79 -5.25
N PHE A 531 -20.04 2.21 -4.04
CA PHE A 531 -20.01 3.62 -3.66
C PHE A 531 -18.78 4.37 -4.19
N PHE A 532 -17.62 3.72 -4.24
CA PHE A 532 -16.43 4.28 -4.89
C PHE A 532 -16.58 4.30 -6.41
N GLU A 533 -17.23 3.30 -7.00
CA GLU A 533 -17.63 3.28 -8.41
C GLU A 533 -18.58 4.44 -8.72
N LYS A 534 -19.71 4.57 -8.02
CA LYS A 534 -20.63 5.71 -8.20
C LYS A 534 -20.01 7.08 -7.92
N SER A 535 -18.98 7.15 -7.07
CA SER A 535 -18.17 8.36 -6.88
C SER A 535 -17.30 8.68 -8.10
N ARG A 536 -16.64 7.67 -8.69
CA ARG A 536 -15.90 7.80 -9.97
C ARG A 536 -16.84 8.19 -11.11
N ASP A 537 -17.99 7.55 -11.23
CA ASP A 537 -19.00 7.84 -12.26
C ASP A 537 -19.50 9.29 -12.14
N ALA A 538 -19.81 9.74 -10.92
CA ALA A 538 -20.20 11.13 -10.66
C ALA A 538 -19.07 12.11 -11.00
N LEU A 539 -17.82 11.80 -10.65
CA LEU A 539 -16.65 12.63 -11.00
C LEU A 539 -16.49 12.72 -12.52
N GLN A 540 -16.64 11.61 -13.25
CA GLN A 540 -16.58 11.56 -14.72
C GLN A 540 -17.70 12.41 -15.34
N GLN A 541 -18.95 12.21 -14.93
CA GLN A 541 -20.11 12.95 -15.45
C GLN A 541 -19.95 14.48 -15.25
N LEU A 542 -19.39 14.92 -14.12
CA LEU A 542 -19.12 16.34 -13.83
C LEU A 542 -18.00 16.97 -14.67
N THR A 543 -17.26 16.19 -15.47
CA THR A 543 -16.31 16.74 -16.46
C THR A 543 -16.99 17.14 -17.77
N GLY A 544 -18.23 16.71 -18.01
CA GLY A 544 -19.02 17.08 -19.18
C GLY A 544 -19.45 18.56 -19.20
N SER A 545 -19.74 19.07 -20.40
CA SER A 545 -20.26 20.44 -20.59
C SER A 545 -21.71 20.62 -20.13
N ALA A 546 -22.45 19.52 -20.04
CA ALA A 546 -23.86 19.44 -19.69
C ALA A 546 -24.09 18.15 -18.89
N VAL A 547 -24.72 18.25 -17.71
CA VAL A 547 -24.98 17.09 -16.84
C VAL A 547 -26.49 16.91 -16.67
N PRO A 548 -27.05 15.72 -16.92
CA PRO A 548 -28.46 15.47 -16.66
C PRO A 548 -28.82 15.69 -15.19
N ARG A 549 -29.95 16.35 -14.93
CA ARG A 549 -30.42 16.65 -13.57
C ARG A 549 -30.65 15.39 -12.74
N HIS A 550 -31.22 14.34 -13.33
CA HIS A 550 -31.44 13.06 -12.66
C HIS A 550 -30.15 12.46 -12.09
N ALA A 551 -29.00 12.63 -12.76
CA ALA A 551 -27.71 12.10 -12.28
C ALA A 551 -27.22 12.83 -11.02
N ILE A 552 -27.47 14.14 -10.91
CA ILE A 552 -27.19 14.92 -9.70
C ILE A 552 -28.16 14.55 -8.57
N GLU A 553 -29.42 14.30 -8.90
CA GLU A 553 -30.42 13.83 -7.95
C GLU A 553 -30.09 12.43 -7.44
N GLU A 554 -29.62 11.51 -8.28
CA GLU A 554 -29.08 10.22 -7.87
C GLU A 554 -27.91 10.35 -6.89
N VAL A 555 -26.94 11.25 -7.14
CA VAL A 555 -25.84 11.52 -6.20
C VAL A 555 -26.37 12.05 -4.86
N ASN A 556 -27.37 12.94 -4.88
CA ASN A 556 -28.02 13.41 -3.65
C ASN A 556 -28.77 12.28 -2.92
N GLN A 557 -29.48 11.40 -3.63
CA GLN A 557 -30.13 10.23 -3.03
C GLN A 557 -29.12 9.25 -2.45
N LEU A 558 -27.97 9.03 -3.10
CA LEU A 558 -26.89 8.18 -2.59
C LEU A 558 -26.32 8.72 -1.27
N ILE A 559 -26.09 10.03 -1.17
CA ILE A 559 -25.70 10.69 0.09
C ILE A 559 -26.76 10.51 1.18
N LEU A 560 -28.05 10.66 0.85
CA LEU A 560 -29.15 10.46 1.80
C LEU A 560 -29.26 9.00 2.28
N VAL A 561 -29.14 8.03 1.37
CA VAL A 561 -29.11 6.59 1.69
C VAL A 561 -27.90 6.27 2.58
N LEU A 562 -26.71 6.74 2.22
CA LEU A 562 -25.49 6.51 3.00
C LEU A 562 -25.62 7.12 4.41
N ARG A 563 -26.11 8.36 4.54
CA ARG A 563 -26.40 8.97 5.84
C ARG A 563 -27.36 8.11 6.67
N ARG A 564 -28.44 7.59 6.08
CA ARG A 564 -29.38 6.68 6.77
C ARG A 564 -28.69 5.38 7.21
N LEU A 565 -27.80 4.79 6.41
CA LEU A 565 -27.09 3.55 6.79
C LEU A 565 -26.19 3.73 8.02
N TYR A 566 -25.52 4.89 8.16
CA TYR A 566 -24.69 5.18 9.34
C TYR A 566 -25.49 5.59 10.60
N THR A 567 -26.69 6.17 10.43
CA THR A 567 -27.52 6.65 11.56
C THR A 567 -28.61 5.68 12.01
N SER A 568 -29.03 4.74 11.16
CA SER A 568 -30.05 3.72 11.47
C SER A 568 -29.51 2.58 12.34
N SER A 569 -30.37 1.97 13.14
CA SER A 569 -30.04 0.80 13.96
C SER A 569 -29.86 -0.46 13.10
N LEU A 570 -28.75 -1.17 13.31
CA LEU A 570 -28.40 -2.37 12.55
C LEU A 570 -28.58 -3.64 13.40
N LYS A 571 -29.32 -4.62 12.88
CA LYS A 571 -29.61 -5.89 13.59
C LYS A 571 -28.33 -6.65 13.96
N GLY A 572 -27.30 -6.63 13.10
CA GLY A 572 -26.02 -7.30 13.32
C GLY A 572 -25.03 -6.60 14.26
N ILE A 573 -25.38 -5.45 14.86
CA ILE A 573 -24.48 -4.75 15.82
C ILE A 573 -25.21 -4.38 17.12
N GLY A 574 -26.17 -5.22 17.53
CA GLY A 574 -26.94 -5.06 18.77
C GLY A 574 -27.96 -3.92 18.70
N ASN A 575 -28.62 -3.73 17.55
CA ASN A 575 -29.63 -2.69 17.30
C ASN A 575 -29.13 -1.24 17.54
N GLN A 576 -27.82 -1.00 17.40
CA GLN A 576 -27.23 0.34 17.43
C GLN A 576 -26.80 0.77 16.02
N SER A 577 -26.64 2.07 15.83
CA SER A 577 -26.10 2.65 14.59
C SER A 577 -24.59 2.86 14.68
N ILE A 578 -23.90 2.90 13.53
CA ILE A 578 -22.45 3.12 13.48
C ILE A 578 -22.08 4.45 14.16
N GLN A 579 -22.89 5.50 13.96
CA GLN A 579 -22.71 6.78 14.64
C GLN A 579 -22.80 6.65 16.17
N LYS A 580 -23.79 5.91 16.71
CA LYS A 580 -23.94 5.70 18.16
C LYS A 580 -22.76 4.90 18.74
N ILE A 581 -22.32 3.86 18.05
CA ILE A 581 -21.17 3.02 18.45
C ILE A 581 -19.88 3.85 18.47
N SER A 582 -19.63 4.62 17.40
CA SER A 582 -18.43 5.46 17.28
C SER A 582 -18.40 6.55 18.37
N ASN A 583 -19.53 7.23 18.61
CA ASN A 583 -19.69 8.20 19.69
C ASN A 583 -19.49 7.60 21.09
N HIS A 584 -19.95 6.36 21.32
CA HIS A 584 -19.72 5.67 22.60
C HIS A 584 -18.23 5.33 22.79
N SER A 585 -17.60 4.77 21.75
CA SER A 585 -16.19 4.36 21.76
C SER A 585 -15.26 5.55 21.95
N TYR A 586 -15.54 6.68 21.29
CA TYR A 586 -14.81 7.93 21.50
C TYR A 586 -14.96 8.48 22.93
N LYS A 587 -16.18 8.50 23.49
CA LYS A 587 -16.40 8.88 24.90
C LYS A 587 -15.66 7.95 25.87
N LYS A 588 -15.55 6.66 25.55
CA LYS A 588 -14.78 5.67 26.34
C LYS A 588 -13.27 5.93 26.24
N TYR A 589 -12.76 6.20 25.04
CA TYR A 589 -11.38 6.58 24.78
C TYR A 589 -10.97 7.84 25.58
N ILE A 590 -11.74 8.93 25.50
CA ILE A 590 -11.44 10.18 26.23
C ILE A 590 -11.43 9.97 27.75
N ARG A 591 -12.43 9.27 28.31
CA ARG A 591 -12.44 8.96 29.75
C ARG A 591 -11.20 8.20 30.21
N ARG A 592 -10.79 7.16 29.46
CA ARG A 592 -9.57 6.39 29.75
C ARG A 592 -8.31 7.23 29.62
N LEU A 593 -8.25 8.13 28.62
CA LEU A 593 -7.15 9.05 28.41
C LEU A 593 -7.02 10.02 29.59
N ASP A 594 -8.13 10.54 30.11
CA ASP A 594 -8.15 11.41 31.28
C ASP A 594 -7.78 10.66 32.57
N ASP A 595 -8.34 9.45 32.79
CA ASP A 595 -8.00 8.58 33.93
C ASP A 595 -6.49 8.25 33.98
N ILE A 596 -5.90 7.91 32.82
CA ILE A 596 -4.46 7.64 32.70
C ILE A 596 -3.64 8.92 32.86
N LYS A 597 -4.05 10.05 32.27
CA LYS A 597 -3.36 11.33 32.45
C LYS A 597 -3.32 11.74 33.92
N GLU A 598 -4.42 11.58 34.66
CA GLU A 598 -4.48 11.89 36.10
C GLU A 598 -3.56 10.97 36.92
N LEU A 599 -3.53 9.66 36.62
CA LEU A 599 -2.56 8.75 37.19
C LEU A 599 -1.11 9.20 36.94
N LEU A 600 -0.78 9.52 35.69
CA LEU A 600 0.58 9.86 35.27
C LEU A 600 1.06 11.20 35.82
N LYS A 601 0.19 12.20 36.00
CA LYS A 601 0.52 13.45 36.71
C LYS A 601 1.15 13.18 38.07
N HIS A 602 0.62 12.21 38.83
CA HIS A 602 1.16 11.83 40.13
C HIS A 602 2.42 10.96 40.04
N LEU A 603 2.44 9.99 39.10
CA LEU A 603 3.57 9.05 38.99
C LEU A 603 4.85 9.70 38.44
N PHE A 604 4.72 10.73 37.61
CA PHE A 604 5.83 11.47 37.02
C PHE A 604 6.33 12.64 37.89
N LEU A 605 5.86 12.80 39.13
CA LEU A 605 6.43 13.78 40.08
C LEU A 605 7.88 13.45 40.48
N GLN A 606 8.28 12.20 40.29
CA GLN A 606 9.62 11.68 40.55
C GLN A 606 10.09 10.90 39.32
N ASP A 607 11.40 10.70 39.23
CA ASP A 607 12.04 9.87 38.22
C ASP A 607 11.48 8.44 38.25
N CYS A 608 11.28 7.88 37.06
CA CYS A 608 10.62 6.59 36.90
C CYS A 608 11.06 5.84 35.64
N LEU A 609 11.03 4.51 35.75
CA LEU A 609 11.17 3.61 34.62
C LEU A 609 9.77 3.11 34.23
N VAL A 610 9.37 3.40 32.99
CA VAL A 610 8.17 2.86 32.37
C VAL A 610 8.55 1.62 31.56
N LEU A 611 7.78 0.54 31.70
CA LEU A 611 7.92 -0.71 30.96
C LEU A 611 6.56 -1.11 30.39
N ARG A 612 6.48 -1.50 29.11
CA ARG A 612 5.26 -2.07 28.52
C ARG A 612 5.45 -3.57 28.30
N VAL A 613 4.47 -4.35 28.75
CA VAL A 613 4.50 -5.82 28.70
C VAL A 613 3.16 -6.40 28.25
N THR A 614 3.23 -7.54 27.56
CA THR A 614 2.09 -8.43 27.32
C THR A 614 2.07 -9.52 28.38
N VAL A 615 0.89 -9.86 28.91
CA VAL A 615 0.68 -10.93 29.91
C VAL A 615 -0.31 -11.95 29.34
N GLU A 616 0.14 -13.18 29.14
CA GLU A 616 -0.59 -14.24 28.44
C GLU A 616 -0.70 -15.52 29.28
N LEU A 617 -1.81 -16.24 29.10
CA LEU A 617 -2.07 -17.54 29.71
C LEU A 617 -3.09 -18.34 28.88
N ILE A 618 -2.64 -19.43 28.26
CA ILE A 618 -3.43 -20.29 27.37
C ILE A 618 -3.35 -21.75 27.87
N PRO A 619 -4.47 -22.38 28.26
CA PRO A 619 -4.52 -23.82 28.56
C PRO A 619 -4.41 -24.70 27.32
N GLU A 620 -4.13 -25.98 27.50
CA GLU A 620 -4.07 -26.94 26.39
C GLU A 620 -5.44 -27.31 25.80
N THR A 621 -6.52 -27.30 26.61
CA THR A 621 -7.80 -27.94 26.26
C THR A 621 -9.05 -27.09 26.54
N LYS A 622 -8.90 -25.89 27.10
CA LYS A 622 -10.01 -24.97 27.45
C LYS A 622 -9.56 -23.53 27.29
N HIS A 623 -10.47 -22.61 26.94
CA HIS A 623 -10.18 -21.17 27.04
C HIS A 623 -10.33 -20.69 28.49
N ILE A 624 -9.50 -19.74 28.92
CA ILE A 624 -9.68 -19.03 30.20
C ILE A 624 -10.64 -17.88 29.99
N SER A 625 -11.65 -17.78 30.86
CA SER A 625 -12.58 -16.65 30.82
C SER A 625 -11.88 -15.35 31.25
N HIS A 626 -12.30 -14.22 30.70
CA HIS A 626 -11.78 -12.92 31.11
C HIS A 626 -11.86 -12.67 32.64
N PRO A 627 -12.97 -12.98 33.34
CA PRO A 627 -13.02 -12.90 34.81
C PRO A 627 -11.95 -13.73 35.53
N ASP A 628 -11.67 -14.95 35.06
CA ASP A 628 -10.65 -15.82 35.66
C ASP A 628 -9.24 -15.25 35.48
N LEU A 629 -8.94 -14.71 34.30
CA LEU A 629 -7.66 -14.05 34.03
C LEU A 629 -7.49 -12.78 34.87
N VAL A 630 -8.56 -12.00 35.07
CA VAL A 630 -8.58 -10.83 35.99
C VAL A 630 -8.26 -11.26 37.43
N ILE A 631 -8.84 -12.36 37.91
CA ILE A 631 -8.58 -12.92 39.25
C ILE A 631 -7.11 -13.33 39.39
N LEU A 632 -6.56 -14.06 38.41
CA LEU A 632 -5.16 -14.49 38.42
C LEU A 632 -4.19 -13.32 38.38
N TRP A 633 -4.39 -12.36 37.47
CA TRP A 633 -3.55 -11.17 37.34
C TRP A 633 -3.54 -10.34 38.63
N THR A 634 -4.71 -10.13 39.23
CA THR A 634 -4.85 -9.43 40.50
C THR A 634 -4.13 -10.16 41.63
N ALA A 635 -4.30 -11.49 41.72
CA ALA A 635 -3.66 -12.31 42.74
C ALA A 635 -2.13 -12.37 42.57
N PHE A 636 -1.62 -12.42 41.34
CA PHE A 636 -0.19 -12.33 41.03
C PHE A 636 0.40 -11.00 41.48
N LEU A 637 -0.21 -9.88 41.08
CA LEU A 637 0.25 -8.55 41.48
C LEU A 637 0.27 -8.36 42.99
N HIS A 638 -0.72 -8.88 43.72
CA HIS A 638 -0.74 -8.84 45.18
C HIS A 638 0.31 -9.76 45.83
N HIS A 639 0.55 -10.94 45.26
CA HIS A 639 1.54 -11.88 45.76
C HIS A 639 2.98 -11.39 45.54
N ALA A 640 3.28 -10.92 44.33
CA ALA A 640 4.63 -10.55 43.92
C ALA A 640 5.07 -9.16 44.41
N GLN A 641 4.14 -8.29 44.83
CA GLN A 641 4.43 -6.97 45.45
C GLN A 641 5.44 -7.02 46.61
N ARG A 642 5.60 -8.16 47.30
CA ARG A 642 6.56 -8.31 48.41
C ARG A 642 8.01 -8.57 47.98
N SER A 643 8.33 -8.56 46.68
CA SER A 643 9.67 -8.93 46.19
C SER A 643 10.02 -8.30 44.83
N LYS A 644 11.31 -8.03 44.58
CA LYS A 644 11.82 -7.46 43.31
C LYS A 644 11.37 -8.28 42.09
N PRO A 645 10.96 -7.69 40.96
CA PRO A 645 10.95 -6.25 40.70
C PRO A 645 9.69 -5.55 41.21
N LEU A 646 8.56 -6.26 41.41
CA LEU A 646 7.25 -5.66 41.71
C LEU A 646 7.15 -4.93 43.06
N SER A 647 8.10 -5.11 43.98
CA SER A 647 8.24 -4.27 45.17
C SER A 647 8.58 -2.80 44.88
N ARG A 648 9.19 -2.51 43.72
CA ARG A 648 9.53 -1.14 43.24
C ARG A 648 8.43 -0.49 42.39
N LYS A 649 7.25 -1.13 42.27
CA LYS A 649 6.18 -0.70 41.36
C LYS A 649 5.37 0.46 41.94
N LYS A 650 5.57 1.68 41.43
CA LYS A 650 4.76 2.88 41.73
C LYS A 650 3.32 2.81 41.19
N GLY A 651 3.10 2.19 40.03
CA GLY A 651 1.76 2.05 39.44
C GLY A 651 1.72 1.14 38.22
N PHE A 652 0.52 0.90 37.67
CA PHE A 652 0.33 0.33 36.34
C PHE A 652 -0.98 0.81 35.71
N PHE A 653 -1.03 0.79 34.37
CA PHE A 653 -2.26 0.94 33.59
C PHE A 653 -2.19 0.06 32.33
N GLY A 654 -3.32 -0.21 31.67
CA GLY A 654 -3.35 -1.08 30.50
C GLY A 654 -4.75 -1.40 29.99
N LEU A 655 -4.83 -2.33 29.04
CA LEU A 655 -6.08 -2.81 28.46
C LEU A 655 -6.09 -4.34 28.40
N TRP A 656 -7.26 -4.92 28.62
CA TRP A 656 -7.54 -6.29 28.19
C TRP A 656 -7.74 -6.31 26.67
N ARG A 657 -7.08 -7.26 26.01
CA ARG A 657 -7.15 -7.50 24.57
C ARG A 657 -7.46 -8.98 24.33
N VAL A 658 -7.86 -9.28 23.10
CA VAL A 658 -8.16 -10.63 22.60
C VAL A 658 -7.32 -10.83 21.33
N ASP A 659 -6.73 -12.00 21.15
CA ASP A 659 -6.02 -12.39 19.93
C ASP A 659 -6.98 -13.00 18.87
N GLU A 660 -6.43 -13.45 17.74
CA GLU A 660 -7.22 -14.02 16.64
C GLU A 660 -7.94 -15.31 17.07
N ASP A 661 -7.29 -16.13 17.90
CA ASP A 661 -7.79 -17.38 18.50
C ASP A 661 -8.78 -17.18 19.67
N GLN A 662 -9.22 -15.94 19.92
CA GLN A 662 -10.11 -15.54 21.02
C GLN A 662 -9.54 -15.71 22.45
N HIS A 663 -8.22 -15.78 22.63
CA HIS A 663 -7.60 -15.76 23.96
C HIS A 663 -7.47 -14.34 24.52
N PHE A 664 -7.88 -14.18 25.79
CA PHE A 664 -7.67 -12.94 26.52
C PHE A 664 -6.21 -12.79 26.97
N TYR A 665 -5.66 -11.59 26.80
CA TYR A 665 -4.36 -11.18 27.32
C TYR A 665 -4.40 -9.75 27.84
N ALA A 666 -3.41 -9.36 28.65
CA ALA A 666 -3.27 -7.97 29.12
C ALA A 666 -2.10 -7.26 28.42
N ASP A 667 -2.34 -6.07 27.86
CA ASP A 667 -1.30 -5.15 27.37
C ASP A 667 -1.16 -4.03 28.40
N VAL A 668 -0.04 -4.02 29.15
CA VAL A 668 0.10 -3.28 30.41
C VAL A 668 1.39 -2.49 30.46
N PHE A 669 1.27 -1.21 30.81
CA PHE A 669 2.38 -0.36 31.22
C PHE A 669 2.55 -0.44 32.74
N ILE A 670 3.74 -0.83 33.19
CA ILE A 670 4.14 -0.92 34.59
C ILE A 670 5.16 0.19 34.86
N ILE A 671 4.96 0.94 35.93
CA ILE A 671 5.80 2.10 36.29
C ILE A 671 6.51 1.80 37.59
N PHE A 672 7.85 1.86 37.54
CA PHE A 672 8.75 1.61 38.65
C PHE A 672 9.44 2.90 39.13
N ASP A 673 9.95 2.88 40.36
CA ASP A 673 10.86 3.91 40.85
C ASP A 673 12.24 3.89 40.14
N GLU A 674 13.02 4.96 40.34
CA GLU A 674 14.36 5.13 39.78
C GLU A 674 15.33 3.98 40.13
N SER A 675 15.16 3.33 41.29
CA SER A 675 16.04 2.24 41.73
C SER A 675 15.89 0.97 40.88
N ALA A 676 14.89 0.92 40.01
CA ALA A 676 14.71 -0.12 39.01
C ALA A 676 15.59 0.07 37.75
N VAL A 677 16.12 1.26 37.48
CA VAL A 677 16.92 1.56 36.28
C VAL A 677 18.18 0.69 36.20
N VAL A 678 18.81 0.41 37.36
CA VAL A 678 20.02 -0.43 37.46
C VAL A 678 19.79 -1.87 36.97
N ASP A 679 18.58 -2.40 37.16
CA ASP A 679 18.24 -3.79 36.86
C ASP A 679 17.44 -3.93 35.54
N ARG A 680 17.25 -2.84 34.77
CA ARG A 680 16.17 -2.67 33.78
C ARG A 680 16.02 -3.82 32.79
N ASP A 681 17.12 -4.28 32.20
CA ASP A 681 17.13 -5.28 31.13
C ASP A 681 16.74 -6.69 31.66
N SER A 682 16.82 -6.90 32.98
CA SER A 682 16.42 -8.14 33.64
C SER A 682 14.98 -8.12 34.18
N ILE A 683 14.31 -6.97 34.23
CA ILE A 683 13.00 -6.83 34.91
C ILE A 683 11.93 -7.71 34.25
N ILE A 684 11.90 -7.76 32.92
CA ILE A 684 10.92 -8.56 32.17
C ILE A 684 11.13 -10.05 32.42
N GLN A 685 12.38 -10.53 32.40
CA GLN A 685 12.69 -11.92 32.74
C GLN A 685 12.26 -12.26 34.17
N GLN A 686 12.58 -11.40 35.14
CA GLN A 686 12.17 -11.60 36.54
C GLN A 686 10.64 -11.57 36.73
N LEU A 687 9.91 -10.76 35.94
CA LEU A 687 8.44 -10.76 35.92
C LEU A 687 7.90 -12.07 35.35
N ASN A 688 8.46 -12.54 34.22
CA ASN A 688 8.09 -13.77 33.56
C ASN A 688 8.30 -15.00 34.45
N ASP A 689 9.51 -15.18 35.01
CA ASP A 689 9.83 -16.29 35.91
C ASP A 689 8.86 -16.38 37.09
N LYS A 690 8.43 -15.22 37.61
CA LYS A 690 7.46 -15.13 38.70
C LYS A 690 6.04 -15.40 38.26
N TRP A 691 5.66 -15.00 37.04
CA TRP A 691 4.35 -15.34 36.47
C TRP A 691 4.22 -16.84 36.29
N VAL A 692 5.18 -17.48 35.61
CA VAL A 692 5.23 -18.94 35.42
C VAL A 692 5.18 -19.68 36.76
N LYS A 693 6.03 -19.30 37.73
CA LYS A 693 6.01 -19.89 39.09
C LYS A 693 4.70 -19.65 39.84
N PHE A 694 4.05 -18.50 39.65
CA PHE A 694 2.76 -18.21 40.27
C PHE A 694 1.63 -19.04 39.64
N ILE A 695 1.62 -19.17 38.30
CA ILE A 695 0.63 -19.98 37.58
C ILE A 695 0.73 -21.44 38.01
N ASN A 696 1.91 -22.05 37.89
CA ASN A 696 2.12 -23.46 38.21
C ASN A 696 1.76 -23.80 39.67
N ASN A 697 2.09 -22.92 40.62
CA ASN A 697 1.90 -23.20 42.04
C ASN A 697 0.55 -22.72 42.61
N LYS A 698 -0.15 -21.78 41.96
CA LYS A 698 -1.31 -21.08 42.54
C LYS A 698 -2.49 -20.87 41.61
N ALA A 699 -2.38 -21.06 40.28
CA ALA A 699 -3.54 -20.87 39.40
C ALA A 699 -4.64 -21.91 39.66
N LYS A 700 -4.26 -23.20 39.79
CA LYS A 700 -5.22 -24.31 40.02
C LYS A 700 -6.09 -24.07 41.26
N SER A 701 -5.49 -23.69 42.39
CA SER A 701 -6.21 -23.39 43.64
C SER A 701 -6.96 -22.05 43.62
N LYS A 702 -6.56 -21.07 42.80
CA LYS A 702 -7.27 -19.79 42.66
C LYS A 702 -8.49 -19.85 41.75
N LEU A 703 -8.46 -20.71 40.74
CA LEU A 703 -9.55 -20.86 39.76
C LEU A 703 -10.41 -22.13 39.96
N LYS A 704 -10.10 -22.96 40.97
CA LYS A 704 -10.76 -24.26 41.19
C LYS A 704 -10.73 -25.18 39.95
N LEU A 705 -9.61 -25.14 39.22
CA LEU A 705 -9.41 -25.96 38.02
C LEU A 705 -9.15 -27.42 38.41
N ASP A 706 -9.53 -28.34 37.52
CA ASP A 706 -9.17 -29.76 37.61
C ASP A 706 -7.64 -29.91 37.72
N GLU A 707 -7.18 -30.82 38.58
CA GLU A 707 -5.77 -31.14 38.77
C GLU A 707 -5.08 -31.51 37.46
N LYS A 708 -5.81 -32.11 36.51
CA LYS A 708 -5.34 -32.46 35.16
C LYS A 708 -5.19 -31.27 34.20
N THR A 709 -5.56 -30.06 34.60
CA THR A 709 -5.44 -28.88 33.72
C THR A 709 -3.97 -28.53 33.48
N MET A 710 -3.56 -28.54 32.21
CA MET A 710 -2.23 -28.19 31.74
C MET A 710 -2.26 -26.85 30.96
N PHE A 711 -1.16 -26.11 31.02
CA PHE A 711 -1.02 -24.80 30.36
C PHE A 711 -0.09 -24.91 29.16
N LYS A 712 -0.64 -24.77 27.95
CA LYS A 712 0.11 -24.73 26.69
C LYS A 712 1.12 -23.58 26.70
N HIS A 713 0.75 -22.46 27.31
CA HIS A 713 1.52 -21.23 27.28
C HIS A 713 1.23 -20.34 28.50
N CYS A 714 2.26 -19.82 29.14
CA CYS A 714 2.13 -18.72 30.11
C CYS A 714 3.38 -17.86 30.09
N ARG A 715 3.25 -16.56 29.78
CA ARG A 715 4.39 -15.64 29.73
C ARG A 715 4.06 -14.20 30.09
N ILE A 716 5.08 -13.47 30.53
CA ILE A 716 5.16 -12.02 30.45
C ILE A 716 6.29 -11.68 29.46
N GLN A 717 6.02 -10.86 28.46
CA GLN A 717 6.98 -10.46 27.43
C GLN A 717 7.02 -8.94 27.27
N GLY A 718 8.20 -8.37 27.01
CA GLY A 718 8.35 -6.96 26.66
C GLY A 718 7.65 -6.61 25.35
N LYS A 719 7.11 -5.40 25.25
CA LYS A 719 6.44 -4.89 24.05
C LYS A 719 6.85 -3.44 23.78
N PRO A 720 7.21 -3.05 22.56
CA PRO A 720 7.56 -1.67 22.23
C PRO A 720 6.52 -0.66 22.71
N LEU A 721 6.99 0.45 23.29
CA LEU A 721 6.12 1.53 23.76
C LEU A 721 5.30 2.12 22.61
N MET A 722 5.97 2.40 21.48
CA MET A 722 5.35 2.86 20.23
C MET A 722 6.25 2.49 19.03
N ILE A 723 5.78 1.60 18.15
CA ILE A 723 6.57 1.08 17.02
C ILE A 723 6.86 2.16 15.96
N ALA A 724 5.93 3.11 15.77
CA ALA A 724 6.00 4.11 14.71
C ALA A 724 7.02 5.25 14.93
N GLU A 725 7.64 5.37 16.12
CA GLU A 725 8.67 6.37 16.42
C GLU A 725 9.94 5.69 16.97
N GLY A 726 11.08 5.85 16.28
CA GLY A 726 12.32 5.12 16.57
C GLY A 726 12.90 5.32 17.98
N GLU A 727 12.69 6.48 18.62
CA GLU A 727 13.09 6.70 20.03
C GLU A 727 12.29 5.82 21.01
N TYR A 728 11.06 5.42 20.64
CA TYR A 728 10.10 4.71 21.48
C TYR A 728 9.88 3.25 21.06
N ALA A 729 10.73 2.72 20.18
CA ALA A 729 10.74 1.31 19.75
C ALA A 729 11.22 0.33 20.85
N SER A 730 11.80 0.85 21.95
CA SER A 730 12.13 0.08 23.15
C SER A 730 10.88 -0.36 23.93
N ASP A 731 10.97 -1.46 24.68
CA ASP A 731 9.96 -1.89 25.65
C ASP A 731 9.98 -1.10 26.98
N HIS A 732 11.02 -0.29 27.17
CA HIS A 732 11.23 0.53 28.36
C HIS A 732 11.70 1.96 28.06
N LEU A 733 11.30 2.89 28.91
CA LEU A 733 11.65 4.31 28.83
C LEU A 733 11.88 4.89 30.22
N PHE A 734 13.03 5.52 30.41
CA PHE A 734 13.32 6.30 31.61
C PHE A 734 12.84 7.75 31.41
N ILE A 735 12.06 8.24 32.38
CA ILE A 735 11.47 9.58 32.38
C ILE A 735 11.91 10.30 33.65
N GLU A 736 12.79 11.29 33.49
CA GLU A 736 13.24 12.18 34.55
C GLU A 736 12.11 13.14 34.96
N SER A 737 12.05 13.47 36.25
CA SER A 737 11.07 14.42 36.80
C SER A 737 11.21 15.84 36.23
N THR A 738 12.40 16.22 35.77
CA THR A 738 12.71 17.52 35.16
C THR A 738 12.40 17.59 33.66
N ASN A 739 12.35 16.45 32.97
CA ASN A 739 12.26 16.38 31.50
C ASN A 739 10.81 16.59 31.00
N LYS A 740 10.42 17.86 30.89
CA LYS A 740 9.08 18.27 30.43
C LYS A 740 8.76 17.78 29.02
N ALA A 741 9.74 17.73 28.11
CA ALA A 741 9.53 17.32 26.72
C ALA A 741 9.15 15.83 26.64
N ARG A 742 9.94 14.93 27.22
CA ARG A 742 9.67 13.48 27.22
C ARG A 742 8.36 13.13 27.94
N LYS A 743 8.01 13.86 29.01
CA LYS A 743 6.70 13.74 29.67
C LYS A 743 5.55 14.16 28.73
N SER A 744 5.71 15.26 27.99
CA SER A 744 4.70 15.73 27.03
C SER A 744 4.49 14.70 25.92
N ASP A 745 5.58 14.21 25.32
CA ASP A 745 5.55 13.17 24.29
C ASP A 745 4.85 11.89 24.77
N PHE A 746 5.18 11.41 25.97
CA PHE A 746 4.51 10.24 26.53
C PHE A 746 2.99 10.46 26.66
N LEU A 747 2.56 11.63 27.13
CA LEU A 747 1.15 11.98 27.36
C LEU A 747 0.37 12.37 26.10
N GLN A 748 1.04 12.83 25.04
CA GLN A 748 0.43 13.37 23.81
C GLN A 748 0.60 12.46 22.58
N LYS A 749 1.57 11.52 22.60
CA LYS A 749 1.81 10.56 21.52
C LYS A 749 1.51 9.14 21.96
N ILE A 750 2.23 8.65 22.98
CA ILE A 750 2.26 7.23 23.36
C ILE A 750 0.92 6.78 23.97
N ILE A 751 0.37 7.52 24.95
CA ILE A 751 -0.94 7.15 25.53
C ILE A 751 -2.09 7.26 24.51
N PRO A 752 -2.21 8.33 23.71
CA PRO A 752 -3.20 8.39 22.63
C PRO A 752 -3.10 7.23 21.63
N ALA A 753 -1.89 6.89 21.17
CA ALA A 753 -1.65 5.72 20.30
C ALA A 753 -2.14 4.42 20.96
N PHE A 754 -1.62 4.09 22.15
CA PHE A 754 -1.99 2.88 22.89
C PHE A 754 -3.51 2.70 23.07
N LEU A 755 -4.22 3.79 23.38
CA LEU A 755 -5.67 3.78 23.59
C LEU A 755 -6.49 3.80 22.29
N SER A 756 -5.93 4.28 21.18
CA SER A 756 -6.64 4.45 19.90
C SER A 756 -7.24 3.14 19.36
N HIS A 757 -6.57 2.02 19.61
CA HIS A 757 -7.05 0.65 19.37
C HIS A 757 -8.47 0.39 19.91
N SER A 758 -8.88 1.06 20.99
CA SER A 758 -10.21 0.91 21.59
C SER A 758 -11.34 1.63 20.86
N LEU A 759 -11.04 2.46 19.86
CA LEU A 759 -12.02 3.09 18.98
C LEU A 759 -12.66 2.08 18.02
N PHE A 760 -11.90 1.06 17.62
CA PHE A 760 -12.27 0.07 16.61
C PHE A 760 -12.42 -1.34 17.22
N GLY A 761 -11.35 -1.90 17.78
CA GLY A 761 -11.30 -3.31 18.19
C GLY A 761 -12.26 -3.71 19.32
N GLU A 762 -12.67 -2.77 20.18
CA GLU A 762 -13.62 -3.05 21.27
C GLU A 762 -15.09 -2.76 20.89
N ALA A 763 -15.33 -2.03 19.81
CA ALA A 763 -16.61 -1.37 19.56
C ALA A 763 -17.62 -2.26 18.80
N TYR A 764 -17.10 -3.15 17.94
CA TYR A 764 -17.89 -3.93 16.98
C TYR A 764 -17.97 -5.43 17.30
N HIS A 765 -17.18 -5.93 18.24
CA HIS A 765 -17.18 -7.34 18.65
C HIS A 765 -18.07 -7.60 19.87
N GLU A 766 -19.01 -8.55 19.77
CA GLU A 766 -19.93 -8.88 20.88
C GLU A 766 -19.22 -9.48 22.09
N THR A 767 -18.13 -10.23 21.89
CA THR A 767 -17.28 -10.79 22.96
C THR A 767 -16.80 -9.72 23.93
N TYR A 768 -16.45 -8.52 23.42
CA TYR A 768 -16.01 -7.38 24.23
C TYR A 768 -17.17 -6.65 24.93
N LYS A 769 -18.39 -6.69 24.38
CA LYS A 769 -19.60 -6.17 25.03
C LYS A 769 -20.02 -7.03 26.22
N GLN A 770 -19.88 -8.36 26.11
CA GLN A 770 -20.25 -9.31 27.18
C GLN A 770 -19.21 -9.38 28.30
N THR A 771 -17.92 -9.26 27.99
CA THR A 771 -16.84 -9.38 29.00
C THR A 771 -16.43 -8.05 29.62
N GLY A 772 -16.67 -6.93 28.95
CA GLY A 772 -16.30 -5.61 29.44
C GLY A 772 -14.79 -5.42 29.49
N SER A 773 -14.21 -4.92 28.40
CA SER A 773 -12.81 -4.46 28.33
C SER A 773 -12.50 -3.40 29.37
N GLY A 774 -12.16 -3.85 30.58
CA GLY A 774 -11.80 -3.00 31.69
C GLY A 774 -10.52 -2.23 31.39
N LEU A 775 -10.53 -0.93 31.68
CA LEU A 775 -9.28 -0.20 31.87
C LEU A 775 -8.56 -0.83 33.06
N LEU A 776 -7.38 -1.41 32.83
CA LEU A 776 -6.49 -1.78 33.92
C LEU A 776 -5.88 -0.48 34.45
N ILE A 777 -6.09 -0.17 35.73
CA ILE A 777 -5.49 1.01 36.35
C ILE A 777 -5.34 0.82 37.87
N LYS A 778 -4.13 1.04 38.40
CA LYS A 778 -3.88 1.05 39.85
C LYS A 778 -2.61 1.84 40.21
N SER A 779 -2.76 2.82 41.08
CA SER A 779 -1.65 3.52 41.73
C SER A 779 -1.33 2.89 43.08
N SER A 780 -0.05 2.80 43.44
CA SER A 780 0.37 2.52 44.82
C SER A 780 0.13 3.72 45.75
N ILE A 781 -0.07 4.93 45.20
CA ILE A 781 -0.15 6.21 45.92
C ILE A 781 -1.61 6.62 46.21
N ALA A 782 -2.57 6.26 45.33
CA ALA A 782 -3.98 6.68 45.44
C ALA A 782 -4.76 6.08 46.63
N VAL A 783 -4.15 5.20 47.43
CA VAL A 783 -4.75 4.69 48.67
C VAL A 783 -4.70 5.74 49.80
N ALA A 784 -3.81 6.74 49.70
CA ALA A 784 -3.69 7.81 50.70
C ALA A 784 -4.79 8.89 50.57
N SER A 785 -5.10 9.34 49.34
CA SER A 785 -6.01 10.48 49.14
C SER A 785 -7.50 10.16 49.36
N ARG A 786 -7.93 8.91 49.13
CA ARG A 786 -9.34 8.50 49.36
C ARG A 786 -9.72 8.32 50.84
N LYS A 787 -8.77 8.35 51.78
CA LYS A 787 -9.08 8.25 53.22
C LYS A 787 -9.52 9.58 53.87
N ASN A 788 -9.34 10.71 53.19
CA ASN A 788 -9.60 12.05 53.76
C ASN A 788 -10.86 12.73 53.18
N ALA A 789 -11.73 12.00 52.47
CA ALA A 789 -13.05 12.50 52.07
C ALA A 789 -14.08 12.20 53.18
N PRO A 790 -14.86 13.19 53.66
CA PRO A 790 -15.81 12.97 54.75
C PRO A 790 -16.97 12.08 54.29
N THR A 791 -17.30 11.07 55.12
CA THR A 791 -18.35 10.08 54.85
C THR A 791 -19.74 10.74 54.80
N PRO A 792 -20.52 10.59 53.71
CA PRO A 792 -21.92 11.01 53.70
C PRO A 792 -22.73 10.15 54.68
N LYS A 793 -23.49 10.82 55.56
CA LYS A 793 -24.38 10.14 56.54
C LYS A 793 -25.42 9.28 55.81
N LEU A 794 -25.68 8.07 56.31
CA LEU A 794 -26.80 7.24 55.84
C LEU A 794 -28.13 7.98 56.05
N MET A 795 -28.79 8.38 54.96
CA MET A 795 -30.23 8.62 54.98
C MET A 795 -30.96 7.27 54.84
N LYS A 796 -31.66 6.86 55.90
CA LYS A 796 -32.63 5.75 55.84
C LYS A 796 -33.75 6.15 54.87
N LYS A 797 -33.95 5.40 53.78
CA LYS A 797 -35.17 5.53 52.97
C LYS A 797 -36.36 4.98 53.75
N ILE A 798 -37.34 5.84 53.99
CA ILE A 798 -38.68 5.45 54.43
C ILE A 798 -39.40 4.84 53.21
N VAL A 799 -40.11 3.72 53.42
CA VAL A 799 -40.93 3.06 52.40
C VAL A 799 -42.36 3.63 52.44
N PRO A 800 -42.89 4.20 51.34
CA PRO A 800 -44.31 4.50 51.24
C PRO A 800 -45.12 3.21 51.04
N LYS A 801 -46.22 3.05 51.76
CA LYS A 801 -47.20 1.98 51.52
C LYS A 801 -47.96 2.23 50.22
N ALA A 802 -48.32 1.16 49.50
CA ALA A 802 -49.28 1.22 48.42
C ALA A 802 -50.69 1.58 48.94
N PRO A 803 -51.51 2.32 48.18
CA PRO A 803 -52.92 2.50 48.50
C PRO A 803 -53.70 1.22 48.23
N VAL A 804 -54.70 0.98 49.07
CA VAL A 804 -55.73 -0.05 48.90
C VAL A 804 -56.94 0.64 48.30
N ASP A 805 -57.50 0.09 47.23
CA ASP A 805 -58.91 0.29 46.91
C ASP A 805 -59.64 -1.07 46.89
N ARG A 806 -60.71 -1.11 47.68
CA ARG A 806 -61.90 -1.94 47.48
C ARG A 806 -62.81 -1.09 46.56
N SER A 807 -63.69 -1.60 45.70
CA SER A 807 -64.42 -2.88 45.62
C SER A 807 -64.79 -3.15 44.14
N GLU A 808 -65.80 -3.91 43.67
CA GLU A 808 -66.89 -4.79 44.18
C GLU A 808 -67.10 -5.87 43.05
N ILE A 809 -67.55 -7.13 43.25
CA ILE A 809 -68.97 -7.64 43.21
C ILE A 809 -69.71 -7.23 41.89
N ASP A 810 -70.28 -8.09 41.04
CA ASP A 810 -70.61 -9.54 41.11
C ASP A 810 -70.68 -10.21 39.69
N ASP A 811 -70.79 -11.55 39.70
CA ASP A 811 -71.47 -12.51 38.77
C ASP A 811 -71.97 -12.07 37.38
N ASP A 812 -71.65 -12.84 36.31
CA ASP A 812 -72.53 -13.92 35.78
C ASP A 812 -72.00 -14.51 34.43
N GLN A 813 -71.48 -15.76 34.46
CA GLN A 813 -71.64 -16.87 33.47
C GLN A 813 -70.59 -17.98 33.64
#